data_AF-A0AAE4JFT3-F1
#
_entry.id   AF-A0AAE4JFT3-F1
#
_cell.length_a   1.000
_cell.length_b   1.000
_cell.length_c   1.000
_cell.angle_alpha   90.00
_cell.angle_beta   90.00
_cell.angle_gamma   90.00
#
_symmetry.space_group_name_H-M   'P 1'
#
loop_
_entity.id
_entity.type
_entity.pdbx_description
1 polymer ?
#
loop_
_entity_poly.entity_id
_entity_poly.type
_entity_poly.pdbx_seq_one_letter_code
_entity_poly.pdbx_strand_id
1 'polypeptide(L)'
;MTRRWKSDDTGAALPLVLVLVTVIAVVLGALLSFADTSVRTTVNLRDQAASAYTADGALQAGINAIRTSTFTGAAGEHCFGASDTLTLPNFGGAGSAAVSCTADPAKVQIQCPSLSVCNRPGNAILTLGTGGEDGLNIQQPTGSSFKVHGIVSSNSNIRVVNGALDTNTAVYARGACSGTIRSTPAASCGYGGSSLGADPGYAPALTSVPPRQALPPCTKSGSLVTFQPGFYDDAAGLSAMMSSSSKCKDSTFWFTPGTYYFDFRNSAPVRPPSLLAGEDVWTIDNGYVVAGTPVDESGRIIAKPPVPAKIPGACDNPIDDAKAVGVQFVFGGDSRLAVKAGQAEICGTYSADRPPVAVYGLTSGAESPVTATLVPGSVTGGFTGTAASLSTVDGTGAAWVSPGKGGGSAALTATGFAPAAVPPAGTILTSAKIRVTHRNDQGANKDTRTAQFTPAGSSPITLSLSTPSDGTPATDVTDVTNQLAQAVYDGTLSGGQLSYGVTVKHEGTELVDALQLELTYTPPALRAESGCTQLAYSSSAACALVTTVNNSGNRFYVQGTTYAPKAVLDVTLNNATEPIFRFGVIARSLWVKETGSVTFTGAVIEVPDDSPGFVFGVYLSAYVCPGSATCAPGGVPAARARVAYVDGDPTNPVPGARQVSVLSWSGNR
;
A
#
# COMPACT_ATOMS: atom_id res chain seq x y z
N MET A 1 -4.42 25.27 122.64
CA MET A 1 -3.11 25.46 121.97
C MET A 1 -3.29 25.20 120.49
N THR A 2 -3.44 26.25 119.70
CA THR A 2 -3.78 26.21 118.27
C THR A 2 -2.66 26.91 117.51
N ARG A 3 -1.72 26.12 116.97
CA ARG A 3 -0.61 26.61 116.14
C ARG A 3 -1.06 26.56 114.68
N ARG A 4 -1.63 27.66 114.16
CA ARG A 4 -1.91 27.82 112.72
C ARG A 4 -0.60 28.15 112.00
N TRP A 5 -0.13 27.23 111.16
CA TRP A 5 0.89 27.51 110.15
C TRP A 5 0.26 28.37 109.06
N LYS A 6 0.86 29.53 108.79
CA LYS A 6 0.53 30.37 107.65
C LYS A 6 1.52 29.98 106.54
N SER A 7 1.05 29.23 105.55
CA SER A 7 1.80 28.98 104.32
C SER A 7 1.81 30.27 103.50
N ASP A 8 2.98 30.88 103.37
CA ASP A 8 3.16 32.09 102.55
C ASP A 8 3.79 31.66 101.22
N ASP A 9 2.97 31.60 100.16
CA ASP A 9 3.39 31.22 98.79
C ASP A 9 4.12 32.37 98.05
N THR A 10 4.54 33.42 98.78
CA THR A 10 5.13 34.65 98.23
C THR A 10 6.44 34.39 97.46
N GLY A 11 7.14 33.27 97.73
CA GLY A 11 8.36 32.88 97.01
C GLY A 11 8.13 32.12 95.69
N ALA A 12 6.96 31.52 95.47
CA ALA A 12 6.66 30.68 94.30
C ALA A 12 5.99 31.45 93.15
N ALA A 13 5.44 32.64 93.42
CA ALA A 13 4.76 33.45 92.41
C ALA A 13 5.71 34.01 91.35
N LEU A 14 6.93 34.41 91.73
CA LEU A 14 7.88 35.04 90.81
C LEU A 14 8.42 34.06 89.74
N PRO A 15 8.83 32.82 90.07
CA PRO A 15 9.21 31.82 89.06
C PRO A 15 8.06 31.46 88.10
N LEU A 16 6.84 31.33 88.61
CA LEU A 16 5.65 31.00 87.80
C LEU A 16 5.32 32.09 86.78
N VAL A 17 5.41 33.36 87.20
CA VAL A 17 5.24 34.50 86.29
C VAL A 17 6.36 34.55 85.25
N LEU A 18 7.60 34.27 85.65
CA LEU A 18 8.74 34.28 84.72
C LEU A 18 8.65 33.15 83.69
N VAL A 19 8.16 31.97 84.07
CA VAL A 19 7.85 30.85 83.15
C VAL A 19 6.68 31.21 82.23
N LEU A 20 5.61 31.81 82.75
CA LEU A 20 4.48 32.25 81.93
C LEU A 20 4.93 33.27 80.87
N VAL A 21 5.73 34.27 81.26
CA VAL A 21 6.23 35.30 80.35
C VAL A 21 7.17 34.72 79.30
N THR A 22 8.05 33.78 79.67
CA THR A 22 8.94 33.13 78.68
C THR A 22 8.16 32.23 77.71
N VAL A 23 7.18 31.47 78.18
CA VAL A 23 6.31 30.66 77.29
C VAL A 23 5.52 31.56 76.35
N ILE A 24 4.92 32.63 76.84
CA ILE A 24 4.19 33.60 75.99
C ILE A 24 5.15 34.24 74.97
N ALA A 25 6.36 34.64 75.37
CA ALA A 25 7.35 35.24 74.48
C ALA A 25 7.80 34.27 73.36
N VAL A 26 8.02 32.99 73.70
CA VAL A 26 8.39 31.96 72.72
C VAL A 26 7.24 31.68 71.74
N VAL A 27 6.00 31.57 72.24
CA VAL A 27 4.82 31.36 71.40
C VAL A 27 4.57 32.56 70.47
N LEU A 28 4.69 33.79 70.98
CA LEU A 28 4.56 35.00 70.16
C LEU A 28 5.66 35.10 69.10
N GLY A 29 6.91 34.77 69.44
CA GLY A 29 8.02 34.75 68.49
C GLY A 29 7.82 33.74 67.35
N ALA A 30 7.29 32.56 67.67
CA ALA A 30 6.94 31.55 66.67
C ALA A 30 5.78 32.01 65.77
N LEU A 31 4.73 32.60 66.34
CA LEU A 31 3.59 33.14 65.59
C LEU A 31 3.99 34.29 64.66
N LEU A 32 4.87 35.19 65.12
CA LEU A 32 5.41 36.28 64.31
C LEU A 32 6.23 35.76 63.13
N SER A 33 7.05 34.73 63.33
CA SER A 33 7.84 34.11 62.25
C SER A 33 6.95 33.41 61.22
N PHE A 34 5.88 32.74 61.69
CA PHE A 34 4.88 32.12 60.80
C PHE A 34 4.09 33.16 60.01
N ALA A 35 3.70 34.27 60.65
CA ALA A 35 3.02 35.38 60.01
C ALA A 35 3.89 36.05 58.92
N ASP A 36 5.17 36.33 59.20
CA ASP A 36 6.10 36.90 58.21
C ASP A 36 6.26 35.96 57.00
N THR A 37 6.45 34.66 57.26
CA THR A 37 6.56 33.65 56.20
C THR A 37 5.28 33.58 55.36
N SER A 38 4.10 33.60 55.99
CA SER A 38 2.80 33.55 55.31
C SER A 38 2.53 34.79 54.46
N VAL A 39 2.97 35.98 54.91
CA VAL A 39 2.86 37.22 54.13
C VAL A 39 3.80 37.17 52.92
N ARG A 40 5.05 36.74 53.10
CA ARG A 40 6.02 36.61 51.99
C ARG A 40 5.57 35.60 50.94
N THR A 41 5.07 34.44 51.35
CA THR A 41 4.55 33.43 50.42
C THR A 41 3.34 33.93 49.67
N THR A 42 2.44 34.67 50.33
CA THR A 42 1.27 35.28 49.69
C THR A 42 1.67 36.31 48.63
N VAL A 43 2.68 37.14 48.90
CA VAL A 43 3.22 38.11 47.92
C VAL A 43 3.83 37.36 46.72
N ASN A 44 4.64 36.33 46.95
CA ASN A 44 5.25 35.55 45.87
C ASN A 44 4.21 34.83 44.99
N LEU A 45 3.18 34.22 45.61
CA LEU A 45 2.09 33.55 44.90
C LEU A 45 1.26 34.55 44.09
N ARG A 46 1.07 35.77 44.59
CA ARG A 46 0.39 36.84 43.86
C ARG A 46 1.16 37.24 42.61
N ASP A 47 2.48 37.36 42.70
CA ASP A 47 3.33 37.73 41.57
C ASP A 47 3.46 36.60 40.53
N GLN A 48 3.46 35.34 40.97
CA GLN A 48 3.35 34.16 40.09
C GLN A 48 2.01 34.12 39.36
N ALA A 49 0.89 34.31 40.09
CA ALA A 49 -0.44 34.36 39.49
C ALA A 49 -0.55 35.51 38.47
N ALA A 50 -0.04 36.70 38.81
CA ALA A 50 0.00 37.84 37.89
C ALA A 50 0.80 37.53 36.63
N SER A 51 1.93 36.85 36.76
CA SER A 51 2.76 36.44 35.61
C SER A 51 2.05 35.42 34.72
N ALA A 52 1.37 34.43 35.32
CA ALA A 52 0.58 33.44 34.58
C ALA A 52 -0.58 34.08 33.82
N TYR A 53 -1.36 34.96 34.45
CA TYR A 53 -2.44 35.70 33.78
C TYR A 53 -1.93 36.62 32.68
N THR A 54 -0.77 37.26 32.89
CA THR A 54 -0.12 38.10 31.88
C THR A 54 0.32 37.27 30.68
N ALA A 55 0.91 36.08 30.90
CA ALA A 55 1.29 35.16 29.84
C ALA A 55 0.07 34.65 29.06
N ASP A 56 -1.01 34.31 29.76
CA ASP A 56 -2.25 33.84 29.11
C ASP A 56 -2.88 34.95 28.27
N GLY A 57 -2.98 36.17 28.80
CA GLY A 57 -3.47 37.33 28.06
C GLY A 57 -2.59 37.66 26.85
N ALA A 58 -1.27 37.50 26.97
CA ALA A 58 -0.34 37.74 25.87
C ALA A 58 -0.55 36.72 24.75
N LEU A 59 -0.69 35.43 25.07
CA LEU A 59 -1.03 34.40 24.09
C LEU A 59 -2.37 34.70 23.39
N GLN A 60 -3.41 35.11 24.13
CA GLN A 60 -4.69 35.51 23.54
C GLN A 60 -4.53 36.72 22.60
N ALA A 61 -3.72 37.70 22.96
CA ALA A 61 -3.42 38.84 22.09
C ALA A 61 -2.69 38.41 20.81
N GLY A 62 -1.71 37.51 20.92
CA GLY A 62 -1.03 36.91 19.77
C GLY A 62 -1.98 36.15 18.85
N ILE A 63 -2.88 35.34 19.44
CA ILE A 63 -3.91 34.61 18.69
C ILE A 63 -4.81 35.57 17.92
N ASN A 64 -5.29 36.61 18.59
CA ASN A 64 -6.19 37.58 17.98
C ASN A 64 -5.48 38.40 16.90
N ALA A 65 -4.22 38.76 17.09
CA ALA A 65 -3.42 39.45 16.08
C ALA A 65 -3.32 38.64 14.78
N ILE A 66 -3.07 37.33 14.87
CA ILE A 66 -3.03 36.44 13.70
C ILE A 66 -4.43 36.26 13.10
N ARG A 67 -5.47 36.13 13.94
CA ARG A 67 -6.87 36.03 13.49
C ARG A 67 -7.30 37.22 12.63
N THR A 68 -6.78 38.41 12.92
CA THR A 68 -7.06 39.64 12.18
C THR A 68 -6.00 40.01 11.15
N SER A 69 -5.05 39.10 10.86
CA SER A 69 -4.00 39.31 9.86
C SER A 69 -4.33 38.63 8.53
N THR A 70 -3.46 38.81 7.54
CA THR A 70 -3.45 38.05 6.28
C THR A 70 -2.36 36.96 6.26
N PHE A 71 -1.68 36.70 7.38
CA PHE A 71 -0.62 35.68 7.46
C PHE A 71 -1.15 34.31 7.05
N THR A 72 -0.45 33.60 6.16
CA THR A 72 -0.80 32.27 5.65
C THR A 72 0.27 31.21 5.96
N GLY A 73 1.40 31.62 6.52
CA GLY A 73 2.54 30.72 6.75
C GLY A 73 3.38 30.47 5.49
N ALA A 74 3.17 31.25 4.42
CA ALA A 74 3.98 31.17 3.21
C ALA A 74 5.43 31.59 3.48
N ALA A 75 6.37 31.05 2.69
CA ALA A 75 7.79 31.35 2.84
C ALA A 75 8.05 32.86 2.72
N GLY A 76 8.69 33.44 3.75
CA GLY A 76 9.02 34.87 3.81
C GLY A 76 7.95 35.75 4.48
N GLU A 77 6.81 35.20 4.89
CA GLU A 77 5.83 35.90 5.72
C GLU A 77 6.20 35.85 7.20
N HIS A 78 5.80 36.88 7.96
CA HIS A 78 5.95 36.92 9.41
C HIS A 78 4.59 36.95 10.12
N CYS A 79 4.48 36.27 11.27
CA CYS A 79 3.19 36.06 11.94
C CYS A 79 2.46 37.36 12.32
N PHE A 80 3.20 38.42 12.66
CA PHE A 80 2.65 39.70 13.11
C PHE A 80 2.99 40.84 12.15
N GLY A 81 2.96 40.56 10.84
CA GLY A 81 3.20 41.53 9.78
C GLY A 81 4.67 41.61 9.38
N ALA A 82 5.44 42.51 9.99
CA ALA A 82 6.87 42.70 9.70
C ALA A 82 7.80 41.94 10.66
N SER A 83 7.26 41.18 11.61
CA SER A 83 8.01 40.51 12.67
C SER A 83 7.28 39.26 13.15
N ASP A 84 8.05 38.27 13.59
CA ASP A 84 7.56 37.06 14.27
C ASP A 84 7.40 37.26 15.78
N THR A 85 7.66 38.47 16.27
CA THR A 85 7.48 38.84 17.67
C THR A 85 6.45 39.97 17.81
N LEU A 86 5.39 39.71 18.58
CA LEU A 86 4.44 40.71 19.03
C LEU A 86 4.87 41.25 20.39
N THR A 87 5.21 42.53 20.46
CA THR A 87 5.55 43.22 21.71
C THR A 87 4.32 43.87 22.33
N LEU A 88 4.06 43.60 23.60
CA LEU A 88 2.93 44.12 24.37
C LEU A 88 3.47 44.95 25.55
N PRO A 89 3.78 46.25 25.33
CA PRO A 89 4.28 47.12 26.39
C PRO A 89 3.18 47.43 27.41
N ASN A 90 3.54 47.49 28.69
CA ASN A 90 2.61 47.80 29.79
C ASN A 90 1.40 46.83 29.87
N PHE A 91 1.62 45.57 29.48
CA PHE A 91 0.61 44.52 29.46
C PHE A 91 0.57 43.83 30.83
N GLY A 92 -0.54 44.01 31.57
CA GLY A 92 -0.67 43.53 32.96
C GLY A 92 -0.28 44.55 34.04
N GLY A 93 -0.23 45.84 33.70
CA GLY A 93 0.13 46.94 34.62
C GLY A 93 1.51 47.52 34.29
N ALA A 94 2.43 47.54 35.26
CA ALA A 94 3.78 48.08 35.08
C ALA A 94 4.78 47.09 34.42
N GLY A 95 4.33 45.92 33.99
CA GLY A 95 5.13 44.92 33.28
C GLY A 95 4.82 44.89 31.78
N SER A 96 5.64 44.20 31.01
CA SER A 96 5.43 44.01 29.57
C SER A 96 5.49 42.53 29.21
N ALA A 97 4.90 42.17 28.07
CA ALA A 97 4.96 40.82 27.53
C ALA A 97 5.42 40.83 26.07
N ALA A 98 5.93 39.69 25.59
CA ALA A 98 6.23 39.47 24.19
C ALA A 98 5.73 38.08 23.78
N VAL A 99 5.23 37.95 22.56
CA VAL A 99 4.84 36.65 21.99
C VAL A 99 5.67 36.40 20.76
N SER A 100 6.47 35.35 20.77
CA SER A 100 7.13 34.86 19.54
C SER A 100 6.23 33.83 18.86
N CYS A 101 6.24 33.84 17.53
CA CYS A 101 5.48 32.93 16.70
C CYS A 101 6.41 32.19 15.74
N THR A 102 6.13 30.91 15.53
CA THR A 102 6.75 30.11 14.47
C THR A 102 5.66 29.34 13.75
N ALA A 103 5.68 29.36 12.41
CA ALA A 103 4.77 28.55 11.61
C ALA A 103 4.94 27.06 11.95
N ASP A 104 3.81 26.35 12.06
CA ASP A 104 3.79 24.88 12.07
C ASP A 104 4.18 24.42 10.65
N PRO A 105 5.12 23.47 10.47
CA PRO A 105 5.47 22.97 9.14
C PRO A 105 4.21 22.61 8.34
N ALA A 106 4.16 23.06 7.09
CA ALA A 106 3.02 22.88 6.20
C ALA A 106 2.65 21.40 6.13
N LYS A 107 1.49 21.03 6.69
CA LYS A 107 0.90 19.72 6.48
C LYS A 107 0.07 19.74 5.20
N VAL A 108 0.02 18.61 4.53
CA VAL A 108 -0.84 18.38 3.36
C VAL A 108 -2.27 18.78 3.69
N GLN A 109 -2.87 19.67 2.87
CA GLN A 109 -4.27 20.05 3.03
C GLN A 109 -5.17 18.85 2.72
N ILE A 110 -5.92 18.40 3.73
CA ILE A 110 -6.98 17.42 3.55
C ILE A 110 -8.24 18.16 3.09
N GLN A 111 -8.67 17.90 1.86
CA GLN A 111 -9.87 18.50 1.27
C GLN A 111 -10.91 17.41 1.09
N CYS A 112 -12.01 17.51 1.83
CA CYS A 112 -13.06 16.49 1.83
C CYS A 112 -14.46 17.13 1.68
N PRO A 113 -14.82 17.60 0.47
CA PRO A 113 -16.20 17.99 0.16
C PRO A 113 -17.20 16.82 0.35
N SER A 114 -16.76 15.56 0.20
CA SER A 114 -17.53 14.36 0.56
C SER A 114 -16.61 13.15 0.78
N LEU A 115 -17.10 12.05 1.39
CA LEU A 115 -16.30 10.82 1.54
C LEU A 115 -15.87 10.18 0.21
N SER A 116 -16.57 10.47 -0.89
CA SER A 116 -16.26 10.00 -2.25
C SER A 116 -15.32 10.92 -3.01
N VAL A 117 -15.12 12.16 -2.54
CA VAL A 117 -14.23 13.18 -3.09
C VAL A 117 -13.43 13.73 -1.92
N CYS A 118 -12.51 12.91 -1.43
CA CYS A 118 -11.67 13.21 -0.28
C CYS A 118 -10.30 12.59 -0.54
N ASN A 119 -9.25 13.36 -0.28
CA ASN A 119 -7.87 12.89 -0.41
C ASN A 119 -7.40 11.99 0.74
N ARG A 120 -8.31 11.55 1.60
CA ARG A 120 -8.07 10.50 2.59
C ARG A 120 -9.26 9.54 2.67
N PRO A 121 -9.06 8.31 3.15
CA PRO A 121 -10.18 7.44 3.46
C PRO A 121 -10.98 7.92 4.66
N GLY A 122 -12.27 7.59 4.69
CA GLY A 122 -13.17 7.93 5.80
C GLY A 122 -12.80 7.22 7.12
N ASN A 123 -12.19 6.03 7.04
CA ASN A 123 -11.78 5.23 8.20
C ASN A 123 -10.27 4.94 8.12
N ALA A 124 -9.62 4.83 9.28
CA ALA A 124 -8.27 4.29 9.38
C ALA A 124 -8.24 2.80 9.06
N ILE A 125 -9.26 2.07 9.53
CA ILE A 125 -9.46 0.66 9.21
C ILE A 125 -10.91 0.50 8.80
N LEU A 126 -11.14 -0.05 7.61
CA LEU A 126 -12.45 -0.48 7.14
C LEU A 126 -12.37 -1.93 6.65
N THR A 127 -13.06 -2.84 7.32
CA THR A 127 -13.12 -4.24 6.88
C THR A 127 -14.52 -4.58 6.38
N LEU A 128 -14.61 -5.07 5.15
CA LEU A 128 -15.87 -5.21 4.39
C LEU A 128 -16.48 -6.61 4.45
N GLY A 129 -15.74 -7.62 4.94
CA GLY A 129 -16.20 -9.00 5.03
C GLY A 129 -17.43 -9.15 5.92
N THR A 130 -18.33 -10.06 5.53
CA THR A 130 -19.58 -10.40 6.24
C THR A 130 -19.75 -11.90 6.46
N GLY A 131 -18.81 -12.73 5.99
CA GLY A 131 -18.94 -14.19 5.85
C GLY A 131 -18.69 -15.02 7.11
N GLY A 132 -18.92 -14.48 8.31
CA GLY A 132 -18.69 -15.18 9.58
C GLY A 132 -17.22 -15.28 10.02
N GLU A 133 -16.28 -14.75 9.23
CA GLU A 133 -14.89 -14.48 9.63
C GLU A 133 -14.79 -13.19 10.45
N ASP A 134 -13.77 -13.06 11.28
CA ASP A 134 -13.50 -11.78 11.95
C ASP A 134 -13.08 -10.74 10.89
N GLY A 135 -13.69 -9.56 10.93
CA GLY A 135 -13.34 -8.47 10.02
C GLY A 135 -12.00 -7.87 10.42
N LEU A 136 -11.79 -7.68 11.71
CA LEU A 136 -10.52 -7.25 12.30
C LEU A 136 -10.11 -8.23 13.41
N ASN A 137 -8.96 -8.87 13.26
CA ASN A 137 -8.35 -9.70 14.28
C ASN A 137 -6.97 -9.18 14.65
N ILE A 138 -6.78 -8.77 15.91
CA ILE A 138 -5.52 -8.25 16.44
C ILE A 138 -4.99 -9.25 17.46
N GLN A 139 -3.76 -9.72 17.27
CA GLN A 139 -3.03 -10.54 18.22
C GLN A 139 -1.77 -9.81 18.67
N GLN A 140 -1.52 -9.74 19.98
CA GLN A 140 -0.39 -8.98 20.50
C GLN A 140 0.12 -9.56 21.84
N PRO A 141 1.27 -9.10 22.38
CA PRO A 141 1.71 -9.48 23.72
C PRO A 141 0.76 -8.99 24.84
N THR A 142 0.79 -9.62 26.00
CA THR A 142 0.00 -9.15 27.15
C THR A 142 0.49 -7.77 27.61
N GLY A 143 -0.43 -6.82 27.75
CA GLY A 143 -0.13 -5.46 28.20
C GLY A 143 0.28 -4.48 27.10
N SER A 144 0.42 -4.92 25.85
CA SER A 144 0.62 -4.03 24.71
C SER A 144 -0.70 -3.38 24.26
N SER A 145 -0.58 -2.37 23.40
CA SER A 145 -1.71 -1.68 22.80
C SER A 145 -1.44 -1.41 21.33
N PHE A 146 -2.31 -1.96 20.48
CA PHE A 146 -2.35 -1.67 19.05
C PHE A 146 -3.07 -0.34 18.86
N LYS A 147 -2.31 0.69 18.49
CA LYS A 147 -2.82 2.05 18.36
C LYS A 147 -3.21 2.38 16.93
N VAL A 148 -4.37 2.98 16.76
CA VAL A 148 -4.91 3.45 15.48
C VAL A 148 -5.26 4.93 15.59
N HIS A 149 -4.89 5.70 14.58
CA HIS A 149 -5.27 7.11 14.48
C HIS A 149 -6.37 7.27 13.42
N GLY A 150 -7.60 7.47 13.88
CA GLY A 150 -8.82 7.54 13.06
C GLY A 150 -9.81 6.40 13.33
N ILE A 151 -10.94 6.42 12.60
CA ILE A 151 -12.09 5.54 12.86
C ILE A 151 -11.74 4.10 12.49
N VAL A 152 -12.18 3.15 13.33
CA VAL A 152 -12.14 1.72 13.04
C VAL A 152 -13.55 1.23 12.77
N SER A 153 -13.80 0.67 11.59
CA SER A 153 -15.10 0.14 11.19
C SER A 153 -14.95 -1.28 10.64
N SER A 154 -15.76 -2.21 11.18
CA SER A 154 -15.82 -3.60 10.70
C SER A 154 -17.25 -3.98 10.34
N ASN A 155 -17.44 -4.51 9.13
CA ASN A 155 -18.70 -5.12 8.71
C ASN A 155 -18.90 -6.55 9.27
N SER A 156 -17.96 -7.04 10.07
CA SER A 156 -18.06 -8.28 10.83
C SER A 156 -17.66 -8.05 12.29
N ASN A 157 -17.14 -9.07 12.98
CA ASN A 157 -16.64 -8.98 14.33
C ASN A 157 -15.32 -8.18 14.40
N ILE A 158 -15.02 -7.68 15.60
CA ILE A 158 -13.69 -7.21 15.99
C ILE A 158 -13.19 -8.08 17.13
N ARG A 159 -12.00 -8.66 16.96
CA ARG A 159 -11.40 -9.56 17.94
C ARG A 159 -10.02 -9.07 18.32
N VAL A 160 -9.84 -8.75 19.61
CA VAL A 160 -8.56 -8.38 20.19
C VAL A 160 -8.10 -9.51 21.13
N VAL A 161 -7.05 -10.21 20.73
CA VAL A 161 -6.44 -11.32 21.46
C VAL A 161 -5.20 -10.82 22.18
N ASN A 162 -5.31 -10.75 23.51
CA ASN A 162 -4.33 -10.12 24.40
C ASN A 162 -4.17 -8.61 24.13
N GLY A 163 -3.66 -7.85 25.10
CA GLY A 163 -3.49 -6.39 24.99
C GLY A 163 -4.80 -5.61 24.79
N ALA A 164 -4.71 -4.44 24.14
CA ALA A 164 -5.85 -3.58 23.79
C ALA A 164 -5.77 -3.04 22.35
N LEU A 165 -6.92 -2.70 21.77
CA LEU A 165 -7.04 -1.80 20.60
C LEU A 165 -7.33 -0.40 21.13
N ASP A 166 -6.45 0.56 20.89
CA ASP A 166 -6.64 1.96 21.28
C ASP A 166 -6.79 2.83 20.02
N THR A 167 -7.86 3.61 19.93
CA THR A 167 -8.00 4.66 18.91
C THR A 167 -8.30 6.01 19.56
N ASN A 168 -7.83 7.09 18.94
CA ASN A 168 -8.17 8.46 19.32
C ASN A 168 -9.60 8.85 18.92
N THR A 169 -10.34 7.98 18.22
CA THR A 169 -11.72 8.24 17.76
C THR A 169 -12.67 7.08 18.13
N ALA A 170 -13.60 6.74 17.24
CA ALA A 170 -14.67 5.77 17.45
C ALA A 170 -14.34 4.39 16.85
N VAL A 171 -14.92 3.35 17.43
CA VAL A 171 -14.88 1.96 16.92
C VAL A 171 -16.30 1.47 16.67
N TYR A 172 -16.53 0.91 15.48
CA TYR A 172 -17.80 0.33 15.06
C TYR A 172 -17.61 -1.10 14.57
N ALA A 173 -18.46 -2.02 15.01
CA ALA A 173 -18.55 -3.38 14.48
C ALA A 173 -20.01 -3.74 14.22
N ARG A 174 -20.32 -4.26 13.02
CA ARG A 174 -21.62 -4.88 12.76
C ARG A 174 -21.79 -6.17 13.56
N GLY A 175 -20.71 -6.92 13.72
CA GLY A 175 -20.65 -8.12 14.54
C GLY A 175 -20.34 -7.83 16.00
N ALA A 176 -19.94 -8.87 16.73
CA ALA A 176 -19.52 -8.77 18.12
C ALA A 176 -18.12 -8.14 18.25
N CYS A 177 -17.86 -7.49 19.37
CA CYS A 177 -16.51 -7.14 19.79
C CYS A 177 -16.05 -8.05 20.92
N SER A 178 -14.78 -8.43 20.90
CA SER A 178 -14.15 -9.20 21.99
C SER A 178 -12.75 -8.67 22.31
N GLY A 179 -12.34 -8.82 23.57
CA GLY A 179 -11.08 -8.27 24.09
C GLY A 179 -11.21 -6.84 24.60
N THR A 180 -10.07 -6.17 24.82
CA THR A 180 -10.04 -4.79 25.32
C THR A 180 -10.01 -3.81 24.16
N ILE A 181 -10.99 -2.91 24.09
CA ILE A 181 -11.06 -1.84 23.09
C ILE A 181 -11.25 -0.51 23.81
N ARG A 182 -10.39 0.47 23.54
CA ARG A 182 -10.48 1.83 24.09
C ARG A 182 -10.69 2.83 22.97
N SER A 183 -11.82 3.50 23.02
CA SER A 183 -12.27 4.51 22.05
C SER A 183 -13.14 5.54 22.75
N THR A 184 -13.23 6.73 22.18
CA THR A 184 -14.15 7.77 22.63
C THR A 184 -14.91 8.31 21.42
N PRO A 185 -16.24 8.08 21.32
CA PRO A 185 -17.10 7.33 22.26
C PRO A 185 -16.72 5.84 22.36
N ALA A 186 -17.22 5.16 23.40
CA ALA A 186 -16.98 3.72 23.60
C ALA A 186 -17.42 2.90 22.38
N ALA A 187 -16.73 1.78 22.15
CA ALA A 187 -16.94 0.93 20.99
C ALA A 187 -18.41 0.50 20.83
N SER A 188 -18.94 0.66 19.62
CA SER A 188 -20.32 0.28 19.27
C SER A 188 -20.31 -1.02 18.47
N CYS A 189 -20.74 -2.11 19.11
CA CYS A 189 -20.74 -3.47 18.57
C CYS A 189 -22.18 -3.95 18.35
N GLY A 190 -22.41 -4.83 17.38
CA GLY A 190 -23.77 -5.18 16.95
C GLY A 190 -24.47 -4.02 16.23
N TYR A 191 -23.70 -3.10 15.65
CA TYR A 191 -24.21 -1.89 15.03
C TYR A 191 -24.96 -2.20 13.72
N GLY A 192 -26.18 -1.70 13.57
CA GLY A 192 -27.09 -2.00 12.43
C GLY A 192 -26.63 -1.52 11.04
N GLY A 193 -25.44 -0.92 10.96
CA GLY A 193 -24.82 -0.42 9.72
C GLY A 193 -25.02 1.07 9.50
N SER A 194 -24.07 1.68 8.80
CA SER A 194 -24.10 3.07 8.33
C SER A 194 -23.31 3.20 7.03
N SER A 195 -23.33 4.39 6.42
CA SER A 195 -22.47 4.74 5.30
C SER A 195 -20.97 4.63 5.63
N LEU A 196 -20.57 4.67 6.91
CA LEU A 196 -19.18 4.48 7.33
C LEU A 196 -18.64 3.08 7.03
N GLY A 197 -19.51 2.07 6.99
CA GLY A 197 -19.16 0.68 6.66
C GLY A 197 -19.31 0.35 5.17
N ALA A 198 -19.63 1.32 4.32
CA ALA A 198 -19.77 1.09 2.88
C ALA A 198 -18.39 1.09 2.20
N ASP A 199 -18.23 0.25 1.18
CA ASP A 199 -17.06 0.30 0.32
C ASP A 199 -17.01 1.65 -0.42
N PRO A 200 -15.94 2.44 -0.29
CA PRO A 200 -15.82 3.71 -1.00
C PRO A 200 -15.66 3.56 -2.52
N GLY A 201 -15.36 2.36 -3.04
CA GLY A 201 -15.35 2.08 -4.46
C GLY A 201 -14.25 2.82 -5.23
N TYR A 202 -13.06 2.98 -4.64
CA TYR A 202 -11.94 3.67 -5.30
C TYR A 202 -11.61 3.00 -6.63
N ALA A 203 -11.50 3.79 -7.69
CA ALA A 203 -11.11 3.28 -9.00
C ALA A 203 -9.59 2.99 -9.04
N PRO A 204 -9.15 1.92 -9.73
CA PRO A 204 -7.73 1.70 -9.98
C PRO A 204 -7.19 2.77 -10.94
N ALA A 205 -5.88 3.01 -10.91
CA ALA A 205 -5.21 3.87 -11.88
C ALA A 205 -5.17 3.25 -13.30
N LEU A 206 -5.38 1.93 -13.41
CA LEU A 206 -5.43 1.20 -14.68
C LEU A 206 -6.83 1.19 -15.29
N THR A 207 -6.92 1.52 -16.58
CA THR A 207 -8.14 1.32 -17.40
C THR A 207 -8.00 0.16 -18.40
N SER A 208 -6.77 -0.31 -18.64
CA SER A 208 -6.43 -1.44 -19.49
C SER A 208 -5.15 -2.10 -18.98
N VAL A 209 -4.85 -3.32 -19.45
CA VAL A 209 -3.58 -3.97 -19.12
C VAL A 209 -2.42 -3.18 -19.74
N PRO A 210 -1.43 -2.73 -18.95
CA PRO A 210 -0.27 -2.04 -19.49
C PRO A 210 0.66 -3.03 -20.21
N PRO A 211 1.64 -2.54 -21.01
CA PRO A 211 2.60 -3.42 -21.67
C PRO A 211 3.32 -4.35 -20.68
N ARG A 212 3.51 -5.61 -21.08
CA ARG A 212 4.29 -6.58 -20.30
C ARG A 212 5.73 -6.11 -20.17
N GLN A 213 6.28 -6.20 -18.97
CA GLN A 213 7.68 -5.92 -18.65
C GLN A 213 8.43 -7.22 -18.39
N ALA A 214 9.65 -7.30 -18.90
CA ALA A 214 10.57 -8.36 -18.51
C ALA A 214 11.18 -8.04 -17.13
N LEU A 215 11.51 -9.07 -16.36
CA LEU A 215 12.25 -8.88 -15.11
C LEU A 215 13.64 -8.29 -15.39
N PRO A 216 14.08 -7.25 -14.67
CA PRO A 216 15.42 -6.70 -14.82
C PRO A 216 16.51 -7.75 -14.55
N PRO A 217 17.65 -7.67 -15.24
CA PRO A 217 18.71 -8.66 -15.09
C PRO A 217 19.32 -8.62 -13.69
N CYS A 218 19.46 -9.81 -13.11
CA CYS A 218 20.00 -9.97 -11.76
C CYS A 218 21.46 -10.44 -11.79
N THR A 219 22.41 -9.49 -11.78
CA THR A 219 23.82 -9.78 -12.11
C THR A 219 24.77 -9.77 -10.93
N LYS A 220 24.51 -8.96 -9.89
CA LYS A 220 25.41 -8.82 -8.73
C LYS A 220 24.68 -8.48 -7.43
N SER A 221 25.31 -8.85 -6.31
CA SER A 221 24.78 -8.59 -4.96
C SER A 221 25.03 -7.13 -4.56
N GLY A 222 24.21 -6.59 -3.67
CA GLY A 222 24.33 -5.21 -3.21
C GLY A 222 24.26 -4.21 -4.37
N SER A 223 23.33 -4.43 -5.31
CA SER A 223 23.14 -3.56 -6.47
C SER A 223 21.81 -2.80 -6.43
N LEU A 224 21.64 -1.86 -7.35
CA LEU A 224 20.35 -1.26 -7.63
C LEU A 224 19.70 -2.02 -8.79
N VAL A 225 18.54 -2.61 -8.55
CA VAL A 225 17.71 -3.27 -9.56
C VAL A 225 16.49 -2.39 -9.80
N THR A 226 16.29 -1.91 -11.03
CA THR A 226 15.24 -0.93 -11.34
C THR A 226 14.12 -1.56 -12.17
N PHE A 227 12.88 -1.45 -11.69
CA PHE A 227 11.67 -1.93 -12.35
C PHE A 227 10.90 -0.77 -12.98
N GLN A 228 10.46 -0.96 -14.23
CA GLN A 228 9.64 0.01 -14.94
C GLN A 228 8.14 -0.26 -14.75
N PRO A 229 7.27 0.76 -14.72
CA PRO A 229 5.83 0.56 -14.67
C PRO A 229 5.34 -0.33 -15.82
N GLY A 230 4.38 -1.21 -15.54
CA GLY A 230 3.86 -2.15 -16.53
C GLY A 230 3.28 -3.43 -15.92
N PHE A 231 3.08 -4.43 -16.77
CA PHE A 231 2.48 -5.71 -16.39
C PHE A 231 3.57 -6.76 -16.09
N TYR A 232 3.47 -7.41 -14.93
CA TYR A 232 4.35 -8.47 -14.46
C TYR A 232 3.54 -9.71 -14.09
N ASP A 233 3.99 -10.86 -14.56
CA ASP A 233 3.29 -12.15 -14.46
C ASP A 233 4.14 -13.30 -13.92
N ASP A 234 5.40 -13.02 -13.57
CA ASP A 234 6.37 -14.00 -13.07
C ASP A 234 6.72 -13.76 -11.58
N ALA A 235 5.83 -14.19 -10.69
CA ALA A 235 6.06 -14.18 -9.23
C ALA A 235 7.22 -15.08 -8.83
N ALA A 236 7.39 -16.24 -9.47
CA ALA A 236 8.48 -17.15 -9.15
C ALA A 236 9.85 -16.54 -9.51
N GLY A 237 9.96 -15.88 -10.66
CA GLY A 237 11.13 -15.10 -11.05
C GLY A 237 11.41 -13.93 -10.11
N LEU A 238 10.41 -13.13 -9.76
CA LEU A 238 10.54 -12.05 -8.77
C LEU A 238 11.03 -12.56 -7.42
N SER A 239 10.44 -13.67 -6.94
CA SER A 239 10.82 -14.31 -5.68
C SER A 239 12.26 -14.86 -5.73
N ALA A 240 12.64 -15.47 -6.85
CA ALA A 240 14.00 -15.98 -7.05
C ALA A 240 15.03 -14.84 -7.04
N MET A 241 14.70 -13.67 -7.60
CA MET A 241 15.56 -12.48 -7.56
C MET A 241 15.76 -11.94 -6.14
N MET A 242 14.74 -12.05 -5.29
CA MET A 242 14.73 -11.53 -3.91
C MET A 242 14.97 -12.62 -2.88
N SER A 243 15.64 -13.71 -3.25
CA SER A 243 16.04 -14.78 -2.33
C SER A 243 17.45 -14.57 -1.78
N SER A 244 17.75 -15.16 -0.64
CA SER A 244 19.10 -15.14 -0.05
C SER A 244 20.16 -15.87 -0.90
N SER A 245 19.75 -16.75 -1.80
CA SER A 245 20.62 -17.47 -2.75
C SER A 245 20.77 -16.75 -4.10
N SER A 246 20.04 -15.65 -4.30
CA SER A 246 20.06 -14.86 -5.52
C SER A 246 21.40 -14.18 -5.76
N LYS A 247 21.73 -13.96 -7.05
CA LYS A 247 22.81 -13.05 -7.43
C LYS A 247 22.54 -11.62 -6.96
N CYS A 248 21.29 -11.23 -6.76
CA CYS A 248 20.88 -9.89 -6.29
C CYS A 248 20.68 -9.79 -4.79
N LYS A 249 21.17 -10.76 -4.01
CA LYS A 249 21.04 -10.65 -2.56
C LYS A 249 21.60 -9.31 -2.04
N ASP A 250 20.96 -8.78 -1.01
CA ASP A 250 21.25 -7.52 -0.32
C ASP A 250 21.14 -6.28 -1.22
N SER A 251 20.48 -6.40 -2.37
CA SER A 251 20.23 -5.30 -3.32
C SER A 251 19.04 -4.42 -2.92
N THR A 252 19.02 -3.21 -3.45
CA THR A 252 17.83 -2.35 -3.45
C THR A 252 17.05 -2.58 -4.75
N PHE A 253 15.79 -2.98 -4.63
CA PHE A 253 14.85 -3.18 -5.73
C PHE A 253 13.94 -1.95 -5.82
N TRP A 254 14.22 -1.08 -6.79
CA TRP A 254 13.53 0.18 -6.97
C TRP A 254 12.43 0.06 -8.02
N PHE A 255 11.19 0.23 -7.60
CA PHE A 255 10.04 0.43 -8.48
C PHE A 255 9.86 1.94 -8.66
N THR A 256 10.22 2.45 -9.83
CA THR A 256 10.09 3.86 -10.17
C THR A 256 8.62 4.32 -10.10
N PRO A 257 8.33 5.61 -9.92
CA PRO A 257 6.95 6.09 -9.88
C PRO A 257 6.11 5.66 -11.10
N GLY A 258 4.87 5.24 -10.86
CA GLY A 258 3.95 4.74 -11.90
C GLY A 258 3.08 3.57 -11.45
N THR A 259 2.33 2.99 -12.39
CA THR A 259 1.38 1.91 -12.10
C THR A 259 1.94 0.54 -12.51
N TYR A 260 1.85 -0.42 -11.60
CA TYR A 260 2.33 -1.78 -11.78
C TYR A 260 1.14 -2.74 -11.67
N TYR A 261 0.96 -3.57 -12.68
CA TYR A 261 -0.05 -4.63 -12.67
C TYR A 261 0.63 -5.97 -12.44
N PHE A 262 0.28 -6.62 -11.33
CA PHE A 262 0.73 -7.96 -10.99
C PHE A 262 -0.43 -8.93 -11.23
N ASP A 263 -0.30 -9.77 -12.25
CA ASP A 263 -1.24 -10.86 -12.54
C ASP A 263 -0.44 -12.13 -12.85
N PHE A 264 0.00 -12.78 -11.79
CA PHE A 264 0.91 -13.92 -11.82
C PHE A 264 0.24 -15.16 -12.40
N ARG A 265 1.01 -15.93 -13.16
CA ARG A 265 0.55 -17.12 -13.90
C ARG A 265 1.45 -18.33 -13.67
N ASN A 266 2.24 -18.31 -12.61
CA ASN A 266 3.21 -19.34 -12.28
C ASN A 266 2.54 -20.68 -11.93
N SER A 267 1.29 -20.66 -11.46
CA SER A 267 0.49 -21.85 -11.17
C SER A 267 -0.18 -22.48 -12.40
N ALA A 268 -0.15 -21.83 -13.56
CA ALA A 268 -0.87 -22.30 -14.75
C ALA A 268 -0.41 -23.71 -15.20
N PRO A 269 -1.32 -24.59 -15.65
CA PRO A 269 -0.95 -25.95 -16.09
C PRO A 269 -0.01 -25.96 -17.29
N VAL A 270 -0.25 -25.06 -18.25
CA VAL A 270 0.59 -24.84 -19.42
C VAL A 270 1.30 -23.50 -19.27
N ARG A 271 2.62 -23.50 -19.43
CA ARG A 271 3.46 -22.31 -19.25
C ARG A 271 4.54 -22.27 -20.33
N PRO A 272 4.93 -21.09 -20.81
CA PRO A 272 6.12 -20.93 -21.63
C PRO A 272 7.37 -21.28 -20.80
N PRO A 273 8.43 -21.83 -21.41
CA PRO A 273 9.69 -22.13 -20.72
C PRO A 273 10.30 -20.96 -19.94
N SER A 274 10.08 -19.72 -20.38
CA SER A 274 10.57 -18.52 -19.68
C SER A 274 9.79 -18.16 -18.42
N LEU A 275 8.57 -18.67 -18.22
CA LEU A 275 7.76 -18.43 -17.03
C LEU A 275 7.98 -19.57 -16.04
N LEU A 276 8.68 -19.28 -14.95
CA LEU A 276 9.04 -20.29 -13.96
C LEU A 276 7.79 -20.90 -13.31
N ALA A 277 7.80 -22.21 -13.11
CA ALA A 277 6.74 -22.87 -12.35
C ALA A 277 6.83 -22.49 -10.86
N GLY A 278 5.68 -22.24 -10.24
CA GLY A 278 5.62 -21.88 -8.83
C GLY A 278 4.20 -21.51 -8.39
N GLU A 279 4.09 -20.93 -7.19
CA GLU A 279 2.87 -20.27 -6.77
C GLU A 279 2.81 -18.83 -7.30
N ASP A 280 1.61 -18.27 -7.36
CA ASP A 280 1.34 -16.87 -7.70
C ASP A 280 1.62 -15.94 -6.50
N VAL A 281 2.78 -16.12 -5.87
CA VAL A 281 3.25 -15.34 -4.72
C VAL A 281 4.60 -14.73 -5.03
N TRP A 282 4.65 -13.40 -5.07
CA TRP A 282 5.90 -12.68 -5.02
C TRP A 282 6.40 -12.60 -3.58
N THR A 283 7.53 -13.24 -3.30
CA THR A 283 8.16 -13.26 -1.99
C THR A 283 9.36 -12.33 -1.93
N ILE A 284 9.37 -11.43 -0.94
CA ILE A 284 10.52 -10.59 -0.58
C ILE A 284 11.22 -11.25 0.59
N ASP A 285 12.21 -12.11 0.32
CA ASP A 285 12.94 -12.85 1.34
C ASP A 285 14.30 -12.22 1.69
N ASN A 286 14.84 -11.37 0.82
CA ASN A 286 16.10 -10.67 1.03
C ASN A 286 16.16 -9.38 0.20
N GLY A 287 16.92 -8.39 0.67
CA GLY A 287 17.07 -7.08 0.04
C GLY A 287 16.01 -6.06 0.47
N TYR A 288 15.97 -4.93 -0.24
CA TYR A 288 15.22 -3.72 0.14
C TYR A 288 14.36 -3.23 -1.03
N VAL A 289 13.04 -3.39 -0.95
CA VAL A 289 12.11 -2.86 -1.95
C VAL A 289 11.75 -1.42 -1.62
N VAL A 290 12.03 -0.52 -2.56
CA VAL A 290 11.63 0.89 -2.49
C VAL A 290 10.72 1.14 -3.68
N ALA A 291 9.46 1.52 -3.44
CA ALA A 291 8.52 1.82 -4.50
C ALA A 291 8.01 3.26 -4.42
N GLY A 292 8.31 4.05 -5.45
CA GLY A 292 8.01 5.48 -5.52
C GLY A 292 9.24 6.36 -5.73
N THR A 293 9.07 7.67 -5.54
CA THR A 293 10.17 8.65 -5.63
C THR A 293 11.09 8.48 -4.43
N PRO A 294 12.40 8.23 -4.60
CA PRO A 294 13.28 7.98 -3.48
C PRO A 294 13.68 9.28 -2.77
N VAL A 295 13.89 9.20 -1.46
CA VAL A 295 14.35 10.32 -0.62
C VAL A 295 15.61 9.96 0.16
N ASP A 296 16.37 10.97 0.61
CA ASP A 296 17.47 10.81 1.56
C ASP A 296 16.98 10.84 3.02
N GLU A 297 17.89 10.70 4.00
CA GLU A 297 17.54 10.67 5.43
C GLU A 297 16.87 11.95 5.93
N SER A 298 16.97 13.05 5.20
CA SER A 298 16.30 14.32 5.52
C SER A 298 14.92 14.46 4.87
N GLY A 299 14.47 13.44 4.12
CA GLY A 299 13.23 13.49 3.34
C GLY A 299 13.36 14.23 2.01
N ARG A 300 14.58 14.59 1.58
CA ARG A 300 14.79 15.30 0.31
C ARG A 300 14.80 14.31 -0.85
N ILE A 301 14.05 14.62 -1.90
CA ILE A 301 14.00 13.84 -3.15
C ILE A 301 15.40 13.68 -3.74
N ILE A 302 15.75 12.43 -4.09
CA ILE A 302 16.98 12.05 -4.78
C ILE A 302 16.65 11.32 -6.09
N ALA A 303 17.64 11.20 -6.99
CA ALA A 303 17.41 10.60 -8.30
C ALA A 303 17.28 9.06 -8.27
N LYS A 304 17.90 8.39 -7.27
CA LYS A 304 17.95 6.93 -7.11
C LYS A 304 18.10 6.60 -5.62
N PRO A 305 17.49 5.52 -5.11
CA PRO A 305 17.66 5.15 -3.71
C PRO A 305 19.08 4.64 -3.42
N PRO A 306 19.57 4.76 -2.18
CA PRO A 306 20.84 4.17 -1.77
C PRO A 306 20.80 2.63 -1.79
N VAL A 307 22.00 2.03 -1.79
CA VAL A 307 22.18 0.56 -1.71
C VAL A 307 23.13 0.25 -0.55
N PRO A 308 22.65 -0.35 0.56
CA PRO A 308 21.26 -0.70 0.83
C PRO A 308 20.38 0.53 1.08
N ALA A 309 19.07 0.41 0.82
CA ALA A 309 18.11 1.43 1.22
C ALA A 309 17.82 1.38 2.72
N LYS A 310 17.51 2.54 3.31
CA LYS A 310 17.11 2.64 4.72
C LYS A 310 15.58 2.66 4.80
N ILE A 311 15.00 1.57 5.31
CA ILE A 311 13.55 1.42 5.46
C ILE A 311 13.18 1.37 6.94
N PRO A 312 12.20 2.17 7.40
CA PRO A 312 11.37 3.13 6.63
C PRO A 312 12.12 4.43 6.28
N GLY A 313 11.50 5.27 5.44
CA GLY A 313 11.99 6.58 5.01
C GLY A 313 12.78 6.58 3.70
N ALA A 314 12.62 5.55 2.86
CA ALA A 314 13.31 5.42 1.57
C ALA A 314 12.57 6.06 0.40
N CYS A 315 11.27 6.33 0.52
CA CYS A 315 10.46 6.98 -0.50
C CYS A 315 9.62 8.15 0.03
N ASP A 316 9.25 9.04 -0.89
CA ASP A 316 8.55 10.29 -0.63
C ASP A 316 7.10 10.04 -0.17
N ASN A 317 6.78 10.53 1.02
CA ASN A 317 5.53 10.20 1.71
C ASN A 317 4.42 11.19 1.32
N PRO A 318 3.29 10.73 0.77
CA PRO A 318 2.19 11.62 0.40
C PRO A 318 1.48 12.28 1.61
N ILE A 319 1.77 11.89 2.86
CA ILE A 319 1.31 12.62 4.06
C ILE A 319 2.12 13.90 4.26
N ASP A 320 3.40 13.86 3.92
CA ASP A 320 4.37 14.91 4.25
C ASP A 320 4.66 15.82 3.04
N ASP A 321 4.44 15.33 1.80
CA ASP A 321 4.59 16.10 0.56
C ASP A 321 3.37 15.98 -0.37
N ALA A 322 2.68 17.10 -0.62
CA ALA A 322 1.58 17.19 -1.58
C ALA A 322 2.04 17.06 -3.06
N LYS A 323 3.34 16.95 -3.32
CA LYS A 323 3.91 16.68 -4.63
C LYS A 323 4.44 15.25 -4.75
N ALA A 324 4.26 14.41 -3.73
CA ALA A 324 4.75 13.05 -3.72
C ALA A 324 4.22 12.27 -4.94
N VAL A 325 5.16 11.77 -5.75
CA VAL A 325 4.86 10.88 -6.88
C VAL A 325 5.34 9.47 -6.50
N GLY A 326 4.38 8.56 -6.38
CA GLY A 326 4.60 7.21 -5.89
C GLY A 326 4.22 6.16 -6.94
N VAL A 327 3.89 4.99 -6.44
CA VAL A 327 3.39 3.86 -7.23
C VAL A 327 1.94 3.55 -6.89
N GLN A 328 1.30 2.79 -7.78
CA GLN A 328 0.18 1.94 -7.38
C GLN A 328 0.49 0.51 -7.83
N PHE A 329 0.60 -0.39 -6.86
CA PHE A 329 0.70 -1.83 -7.09
C PHE A 329 -0.71 -2.41 -7.15
N VAL A 330 -1.13 -2.81 -8.35
CA VAL A 330 -2.44 -3.40 -8.62
C VAL A 330 -2.27 -4.91 -8.76
N PHE A 331 -2.96 -5.67 -7.91
CA PHE A 331 -2.95 -7.13 -7.93
C PHE A 331 -4.25 -7.67 -8.52
N GLY A 332 -4.14 -8.50 -9.56
CA GLY A 332 -5.25 -9.20 -10.19
C GLY A 332 -5.23 -10.70 -9.90
N GLY A 333 -6.38 -11.35 -10.11
CA GLY A 333 -6.52 -12.80 -9.94
C GLY A 333 -6.21 -13.27 -8.52
N ASP A 334 -5.38 -14.31 -8.38
CA ASP A 334 -4.90 -14.85 -7.11
C ASP A 334 -3.45 -14.46 -6.80
N SER A 335 -2.97 -13.38 -7.43
CA SER A 335 -1.63 -12.82 -7.22
C SER A 335 -1.45 -12.29 -5.80
N ARG A 336 -0.34 -12.63 -5.16
CA ARG A 336 -0.07 -12.29 -3.74
C ARG A 336 1.33 -11.72 -3.54
N LEU A 337 1.48 -10.95 -2.47
CA LEU A 337 2.75 -10.41 -1.98
C LEU A 337 3.05 -10.97 -0.58
N ALA A 338 4.25 -11.52 -0.39
CA ALA A 338 4.72 -12.01 0.90
C ALA A 338 6.05 -11.35 1.29
N VAL A 339 6.09 -10.62 2.40
CA VAL A 339 7.32 -10.07 2.98
C VAL A 339 7.85 -11.03 4.05
N LYS A 340 8.93 -11.74 3.71
CA LYS A 340 9.65 -12.66 4.59
C LYS A 340 10.87 -11.97 5.17
N ALA A 341 12.10 -12.43 5.00
CA ALA A 341 13.24 -11.81 5.67
C ALA A 341 13.73 -10.48 5.04
N GLY A 342 13.15 -10.02 3.93
CA GLY A 342 13.49 -8.73 3.31
C GLY A 342 12.67 -7.55 3.84
N GLN A 343 12.93 -6.38 3.28
CA GLN A 343 12.29 -5.12 3.67
C GLN A 343 11.57 -4.48 2.49
N ALA A 344 10.44 -3.82 2.73
CA ALA A 344 9.67 -3.13 1.70
C ALA A 344 9.02 -1.85 2.21
N GLU A 345 9.14 -0.79 1.41
CA GLU A 345 8.40 0.46 1.59
C GLU A 345 7.76 0.87 0.26
N ILE A 346 6.45 1.12 0.30
CA ILE A 346 5.64 1.43 -0.88
C ILE A 346 4.96 2.78 -0.67
N CYS A 347 5.35 3.80 -1.44
CA CYS A 347 4.75 5.12 -1.38
C CYS A 347 3.74 5.32 -2.52
N GLY A 348 2.54 5.82 -2.18
CA GLY A 348 1.50 6.18 -3.13
C GLY A 348 1.68 7.59 -3.69
N THR A 349 1.01 7.89 -4.81
CA THR A 349 1.00 9.23 -5.40
C THR A 349 -0.05 10.10 -4.71
N TYR A 350 0.35 11.27 -4.20
CA TYR A 350 -0.59 12.25 -3.65
C TYR A 350 -1.60 12.70 -4.71
N SER A 351 -2.83 12.93 -4.28
CA SER A 351 -3.87 13.56 -5.09
C SER A 351 -4.75 14.43 -4.21
N ALA A 352 -5.20 15.58 -4.74
CA ALA A 352 -6.10 16.48 -4.03
C ALA A 352 -7.53 15.93 -3.88
N ASP A 353 -7.96 15.06 -4.81
CA ASP A 353 -9.37 14.65 -4.90
C ASP A 353 -9.62 13.17 -4.57
N ARG A 354 -8.57 12.39 -4.30
CA ARG A 354 -8.66 10.96 -3.99
C ARG A 354 -7.50 10.52 -3.12
N PRO A 355 -7.64 9.45 -2.32
CA PRO A 355 -6.54 8.98 -1.49
C PRO A 355 -5.36 8.47 -2.32
N PRO A 356 -4.12 8.58 -1.80
CA PRO A 356 -2.94 8.03 -2.45
C PRO A 356 -2.92 6.50 -2.31
N VAL A 357 -3.64 5.79 -3.17
CA VAL A 357 -3.71 4.32 -3.11
C VAL A 357 -2.41 3.69 -3.62
N ALA A 358 -1.64 3.11 -2.72
CA ALA A 358 -0.34 2.49 -2.99
C ALA A 358 -0.45 1.00 -3.32
N VAL A 359 -1.39 0.29 -2.67
CA VAL A 359 -1.68 -1.13 -2.90
C VAL A 359 -3.17 -1.27 -3.23
N TYR A 360 -3.48 -1.94 -4.34
CA TYR A 360 -4.82 -2.07 -4.87
C TYR A 360 -5.11 -3.54 -5.22
N GLY A 361 -6.14 -4.13 -4.62
CA GLY A 361 -6.72 -5.42 -5.01
C GLY A 361 -7.82 -5.23 -6.03
N LEU A 362 -7.67 -5.78 -7.23
CA LEU A 362 -8.57 -5.50 -8.35
C LEU A 362 -10.00 -6.01 -8.09
N THR A 363 -11.01 -5.15 -8.26
CA THR A 363 -12.38 -5.48 -7.83
C THR A 363 -13.26 -6.02 -8.95
N SER A 364 -12.89 -5.78 -10.21
CA SER A 364 -13.68 -6.13 -11.38
C SER A 364 -12.78 -6.55 -12.55
N GLY A 365 -13.40 -7.05 -13.60
CA GLY A 365 -12.70 -7.58 -14.77
C GLY A 365 -12.53 -9.09 -14.72
N ALA A 366 -12.43 -9.68 -15.91
CA ALA A 366 -12.29 -11.11 -16.12
C ALA A 366 -11.47 -11.33 -17.38
N GLU A 367 -10.83 -12.49 -17.48
CA GLU A 367 -10.19 -12.93 -18.70
C GLU A 367 -11.17 -13.73 -19.57
N SER A 368 -10.88 -13.80 -20.86
CA SER A 368 -11.69 -14.56 -21.82
C SER A 368 -10.76 -15.34 -22.74
N PRO A 369 -10.84 -16.68 -22.75
CA PRO A 369 -10.11 -17.49 -23.71
C PRO A 369 -10.53 -17.16 -25.14
N VAL A 370 -9.55 -17.12 -26.03
CA VAL A 370 -9.72 -16.99 -27.48
C VAL A 370 -9.41 -18.33 -28.11
N THR A 371 -10.34 -18.83 -28.92
CA THR A 371 -10.13 -20.01 -29.77
C THR A 371 -10.09 -19.57 -31.23
N ALA A 372 -9.07 -20.01 -31.97
CA ALA A 372 -8.89 -19.72 -33.37
C ALA A 372 -8.48 -20.97 -34.13
N THR A 373 -9.08 -21.21 -35.29
CA THR A 373 -8.63 -22.20 -36.26
C THR A 373 -7.94 -21.46 -37.40
N LEU A 374 -6.62 -21.58 -37.47
CA LEU A 374 -5.82 -20.97 -38.52
C LEU A 374 -5.72 -21.92 -39.70
N VAL A 375 -6.00 -21.41 -40.89
CA VAL A 375 -6.02 -22.14 -42.16
C VAL A 375 -4.99 -21.53 -43.12
N PRO A 376 -4.62 -22.23 -44.21
CA PRO A 376 -3.67 -21.69 -45.19
C PRO A 376 -4.20 -20.42 -45.86
N GLY A 377 -3.33 -19.43 -46.03
CA GLY A 377 -3.58 -18.26 -46.88
C GLY A 377 -3.08 -18.47 -48.31
N SER A 378 -2.04 -19.29 -48.49
CA SER A 378 -1.51 -19.67 -49.81
C SER A 378 -0.89 -21.05 -49.78
N VAL A 379 -0.82 -21.68 -50.96
CA VAL A 379 -0.35 -23.06 -51.15
C VAL A 379 0.54 -23.12 -52.38
N THR A 380 1.65 -23.85 -52.29
CA THR A 380 2.58 -24.11 -53.39
C THR A 380 3.03 -25.56 -53.36
N GLY A 381 3.51 -26.11 -54.49
CA GLY A 381 4.04 -27.48 -54.55
C GLY A 381 3.57 -28.27 -55.77
N GLY A 382 3.75 -29.59 -55.71
CA GLY A 382 3.38 -30.53 -56.78
C GLY A 382 1.91 -30.95 -56.80
N PHE A 383 1.16 -30.58 -55.76
CA PHE A 383 -0.27 -30.87 -55.64
C PHE A 383 -1.11 -29.82 -56.38
N THR A 384 -2.21 -30.25 -57.01
CA THR A 384 -3.21 -29.37 -57.63
C THR A 384 -4.30 -29.06 -56.62
N GLY A 385 -4.44 -27.78 -56.26
CA GLY A 385 -5.43 -27.32 -55.27
C GLY A 385 -5.25 -25.83 -54.95
N THR A 386 -6.10 -25.31 -54.08
CA THR A 386 -6.02 -23.92 -53.59
C THR A 386 -5.86 -23.89 -52.08
N ALA A 387 -5.58 -22.73 -51.50
CA ALA A 387 -5.58 -22.57 -50.04
C ALA A 387 -6.97 -22.86 -49.44
N ALA A 388 -8.04 -22.46 -50.13
CA ALA A 388 -9.42 -22.69 -49.69
C ALA A 388 -9.77 -24.18 -49.62
N SER A 389 -9.28 -24.99 -50.58
CA SER A 389 -9.50 -26.43 -50.58
C SER A 389 -8.78 -27.16 -49.45
N LEU A 390 -7.93 -26.49 -48.66
CA LEU A 390 -7.25 -27.07 -47.49
C LEU A 390 -7.79 -26.54 -46.16
N SER A 391 -8.84 -25.72 -46.19
CA SER A 391 -9.34 -25.01 -45.01
C SER A 391 -10.37 -25.81 -44.21
N THR A 392 -11.02 -26.78 -44.83
CA THR A 392 -12.13 -27.58 -44.28
C THR A 392 -11.94 -29.06 -44.54
N VAL A 393 -12.50 -29.91 -43.67
CA VAL A 393 -12.55 -31.36 -43.89
C VAL A 393 -13.84 -31.68 -44.64
N ASP A 394 -13.78 -31.74 -45.97
CA ASP A 394 -14.94 -31.92 -46.85
C ASP A 394 -14.71 -32.86 -48.04
N GLY A 395 -13.50 -33.41 -48.18
CA GLY A 395 -13.12 -34.31 -49.26
C GLY A 395 -12.73 -33.65 -50.58
N THR A 396 -12.68 -32.32 -50.66
CA THR A 396 -12.34 -31.53 -51.86
C THR A 396 -10.87 -31.09 -51.95
N GLY A 397 -10.03 -31.59 -51.03
CA GLY A 397 -8.60 -31.32 -50.86
C GLY A 397 -7.68 -31.14 -52.08
N ALA A 398 -6.45 -30.70 -51.81
CA ALA A 398 -5.39 -30.66 -52.82
C ALA A 398 -4.93 -32.08 -53.17
N ALA A 399 -4.87 -32.40 -54.47
CA ALA A 399 -4.58 -33.75 -54.96
C ALA A 399 -3.27 -33.80 -55.75
N TRP A 400 -2.57 -34.93 -55.65
CA TRP A 400 -1.41 -35.25 -56.48
C TRP A 400 -1.54 -36.68 -57.00
N VAL A 401 -1.40 -36.84 -58.32
CA VAL A 401 -1.44 -38.13 -58.99
C VAL A 401 -0.01 -38.60 -59.25
N SER A 402 0.29 -39.84 -58.87
CA SER A 402 1.59 -40.48 -59.11
C SER A 402 1.93 -40.51 -60.62
N PRO A 403 3.18 -40.23 -61.03
CA PRO A 403 3.55 -40.16 -62.45
C PRO A 403 3.56 -41.54 -63.16
N GLY A 404 3.37 -42.65 -62.41
CA GLY A 404 3.19 -43.98 -62.99
C GLY A 404 3.39 -45.13 -61.99
N LYS A 405 3.46 -46.36 -62.48
CA LYS A 405 3.55 -47.59 -61.66
C LYS A 405 4.78 -47.69 -60.76
N GLY A 406 5.85 -46.97 -61.09
CA GLY A 406 7.07 -46.89 -60.27
C GLY A 406 6.95 -45.97 -59.05
N GLY A 407 5.83 -45.25 -58.92
CA GLY A 407 5.63 -44.26 -57.88
C GLY A 407 6.32 -42.93 -58.16
N GLY A 408 6.46 -42.10 -57.14
CA GLY A 408 7.08 -40.78 -57.19
C GLY A 408 7.02 -40.06 -55.84
N SER A 409 7.59 -38.87 -55.78
CA SER A 409 7.53 -38.02 -54.60
C SER A 409 6.94 -36.66 -54.95
N ALA A 410 6.11 -36.12 -54.06
CA ALA A 410 5.59 -34.77 -54.15
C ALA A 410 5.56 -34.11 -52.78
N ALA A 411 5.62 -32.79 -52.80
CA ALA A 411 5.48 -31.96 -51.61
C ALA A 411 4.48 -30.84 -51.85
N LEU A 412 3.82 -30.45 -50.77
CA LEU A 412 2.89 -29.35 -50.64
C LEU A 412 3.41 -28.45 -49.51
N THR A 413 3.41 -27.15 -49.73
CA THR A 413 3.74 -26.15 -48.72
C THR A 413 2.58 -25.18 -48.60
N ALA A 414 1.96 -25.14 -47.43
CA ALA A 414 0.94 -24.18 -47.05
C ALA A 414 1.53 -23.10 -46.13
N THR A 415 1.25 -21.84 -46.40
CA THR A 415 1.69 -20.69 -45.59
C THR A 415 0.48 -19.83 -45.20
N GLY A 416 0.68 -18.90 -44.28
CA GLY A 416 -0.37 -17.95 -43.88
C GLY A 416 -1.18 -18.38 -42.65
N PHE A 417 -0.64 -19.29 -41.82
CA PHE A 417 -1.22 -19.69 -40.53
C PHE A 417 -1.05 -18.59 -39.46
N ALA A 418 -1.55 -17.39 -39.73
CA ALA A 418 -1.43 -16.23 -38.85
C ALA A 418 -2.77 -15.94 -38.15
N PRO A 419 -2.77 -15.66 -36.82
CA PRO A 419 -3.93 -15.12 -36.14
C PRO A 419 -4.40 -13.80 -36.75
N ALA A 420 -5.71 -13.53 -36.70
CA ALA A 420 -6.27 -12.26 -37.20
C ALA A 420 -5.70 -11.02 -36.49
N ALA A 421 -5.38 -11.17 -35.20
CA ALA A 421 -4.59 -10.22 -34.42
C ALA A 421 -3.49 -10.98 -33.68
N VAL A 422 -2.27 -10.46 -33.72
CA VAL A 422 -1.14 -11.07 -33.00
C VAL A 422 -1.46 -11.06 -31.50
N PRO A 423 -1.36 -12.21 -30.81
CA PRO A 423 -1.56 -12.25 -29.36
C PRO A 423 -0.60 -11.30 -28.65
N PRO A 424 -1.08 -10.43 -27.73
CA PRO A 424 -0.19 -9.54 -26.99
C PRO A 424 0.77 -10.33 -26.08
N ALA A 425 1.93 -9.75 -25.80
CA ALA A 425 2.90 -10.36 -24.89
C ALA A 425 2.31 -10.61 -23.49
N GLY A 426 2.63 -11.75 -22.89
CA GLY A 426 2.03 -12.26 -21.65
C GLY A 426 0.82 -13.18 -21.86
N THR A 427 0.44 -13.44 -23.12
CA THR A 427 -0.64 -14.39 -23.44
C THR A 427 -0.26 -15.81 -22.99
N ILE A 428 -1.16 -16.48 -22.26
CA ILE A 428 -0.98 -17.88 -21.87
C ILE A 428 -1.64 -18.79 -22.90
N LEU A 429 -0.84 -19.63 -23.56
CA LEU A 429 -1.34 -20.67 -24.46
C LEU A 429 -1.88 -21.85 -23.65
N THR A 430 -3.11 -22.27 -23.92
CA THR A 430 -3.75 -23.41 -23.24
C THR A 430 -3.72 -24.66 -24.10
N SER A 431 -3.87 -24.51 -25.43
CA SER A 431 -3.82 -25.62 -26.39
C SER A 431 -3.36 -25.12 -27.75
N ALA A 432 -2.46 -25.84 -28.40
CA ALA A 432 -2.18 -25.71 -29.83
C ALA A 432 -2.11 -27.09 -30.47
N LYS A 433 -2.94 -27.32 -31.49
CA LYS A 433 -3.04 -28.61 -32.18
C LYS A 433 -2.95 -28.39 -33.67
N ILE A 434 -2.10 -29.18 -34.32
CA ILE A 434 -2.04 -29.21 -35.77
C ILE A 434 -2.83 -30.41 -36.26
N ARG A 435 -3.77 -30.16 -37.16
CA ARG A 435 -4.58 -31.16 -37.82
C ARG A 435 -4.13 -31.31 -39.27
N VAL A 436 -3.87 -32.55 -39.66
CA VAL A 436 -3.59 -32.94 -41.04
C VAL A 436 -4.60 -34.01 -41.43
N THR A 437 -5.49 -33.71 -42.35
CA THR A 437 -6.40 -34.71 -42.93
C THR A 437 -5.91 -35.06 -44.32
N HIS A 438 -5.67 -36.34 -44.57
CA HIS A 438 -5.14 -36.85 -45.84
C HIS A 438 -5.74 -38.21 -46.17
N ARG A 439 -5.69 -38.58 -47.45
CA ARG A 439 -6.12 -39.89 -47.94
C ARG A 439 -5.29 -40.30 -49.15
N ASN A 440 -5.27 -41.60 -49.37
CA ASN A 440 -4.69 -42.20 -50.56
C ASN A 440 -5.67 -43.22 -51.12
N ASP A 441 -5.79 -43.32 -52.43
CA ASP A 441 -6.77 -44.20 -53.08
C ASP A 441 -6.32 -45.67 -53.20
N GLN A 442 -5.03 -45.98 -53.16
CA GLN A 442 -4.48 -47.33 -53.34
C GLN A 442 -3.10 -47.47 -52.71
N GLY A 443 -2.77 -48.58 -52.04
CA GLY A 443 -1.38 -48.89 -51.67
C GLY A 443 -0.77 -48.05 -50.55
N ALA A 444 -1.59 -47.38 -49.75
CA ALA A 444 -1.18 -46.42 -48.72
C ALA A 444 -0.15 -46.96 -47.72
N ASN A 445 -0.16 -48.28 -47.48
CA ASN A 445 0.77 -48.99 -46.60
C ASN A 445 2.20 -49.15 -47.14
N LYS A 446 2.44 -48.81 -48.41
CA LYS A 446 3.76 -48.83 -49.05
C LYS A 446 4.41 -47.46 -49.11
N ASP A 447 3.66 -46.43 -48.75
CA ASP A 447 4.05 -45.03 -48.89
C ASP A 447 4.79 -44.52 -47.66
N THR A 448 5.53 -43.44 -47.83
CA THR A 448 6.12 -42.68 -46.74
C THR A 448 5.57 -41.26 -46.78
N ARG A 449 4.98 -40.83 -45.66
CA ARG A 449 4.42 -39.49 -45.49
C ARG A 449 5.19 -38.75 -44.40
N THR A 450 5.43 -37.47 -44.64
CA THR A 450 6.09 -36.58 -43.68
C THR A 450 5.31 -35.28 -43.61
N ALA A 451 5.09 -34.75 -42.41
CA ALA A 451 4.64 -33.38 -42.27
C ALA A 451 5.44 -32.66 -41.19
N GLN A 452 5.59 -31.36 -41.37
CA GLN A 452 6.24 -30.49 -40.40
C GLN A 452 5.56 -29.12 -40.41
N PHE A 453 5.50 -28.49 -39.24
CA PHE A 453 5.08 -27.11 -39.09
C PHE A 453 6.26 -26.26 -38.64
N THR A 454 6.52 -25.18 -39.36
CA THR A 454 7.59 -24.22 -39.06
C THR A 454 6.95 -22.90 -38.67
N PRO A 455 6.88 -22.57 -37.37
CA PRO A 455 6.44 -21.25 -36.94
C PRO A 455 7.41 -20.19 -37.48
N ALA A 456 6.90 -18.98 -37.76
CA ALA A 456 7.75 -17.90 -38.24
C ALA A 456 8.91 -17.62 -37.25
N GLY A 457 10.15 -17.63 -37.75
CA GLY A 457 11.35 -17.39 -36.93
C GLY A 457 11.75 -18.52 -35.97
N SER A 458 11.12 -19.70 -36.07
CA SER A 458 11.38 -20.86 -35.19
C SER A 458 11.83 -22.09 -35.99
N SER A 459 12.37 -23.09 -35.29
CA SER A 459 12.74 -24.38 -35.89
C SER A 459 11.51 -25.19 -36.32
N PRO A 460 11.61 -26.03 -37.37
CA PRO A 460 10.53 -26.94 -37.77
C PRO A 460 10.15 -27.93 -36.66
N ILE A 461 8.85 -28.18 -36.53
CA ILE A 461 8.23 -29.15 -35.64
C ILE A 461 7.71 -30.31 -36.49
N THR A 462 8.29 -31.49 -36.33
CA THR A 462 7.84 -32.71 -37.02
C THR A 462 6.47 -33.16 -36.50
N LEU A 463 5.58 -33.54 -37.42
CA LEU A 463 4.24 -34.03 -37.12
C LEU A 463 4.18 -35.54 -37.35
N SER A 464 3.48 -36.24 -36.47
CA SER A 464 3.24 -37.67 -36.60
C SER A 464 2.04 -37.90 -37.51
N LEU A 465 2.24 -38.62 -38.60
CA LEU A 465 1.17 -38.99 -39.53
C LEU A 465 0.89 -40.49 -39.43
N SER A 466 -0.38 -40.87 -39.40
CA SER A 466 -0.81 -42.26 -39.49
C SER A 466 -0.76 -42.74 -40.94
N THR A 467 -0.77 -44.06 -41.11
CA THR A 467 -0.94 -44.68 -42.43
C THR A 467 -2.44 -44.88 -42.67
N PRO A 468 -3.06 -44.20 -43.65
CA PRO A 468 -4.48 -44.36 -43.93
C PRO A 468 -4.76 -45.73 -44.55
N SER A 469 -6.01 -46.19 -44.43
CA SER A 469 -6.53 -47.25 -45.29
C SER A 469 -6.86 -46.68 -46.66
N ASP A 470 -6.65 -47.46 -47.71
CA ASP A 470 -6.99 -47.06 -49.09
C ASP A 470 -8.43 -46.55 -49.21
N GLY A 471 -8.61 -45.43 -49.88
CA GLY A 471 -9.89 -44.73 -50.08
C GLY A 471 -10.47 -44.05 -48.84
N THR A 472 -9.86 -44.21 -47.66
CA THR A 472 -10.39 -43.68 -46.38
C THR A 472 -9.54 -42.51 -45.88
N PRO A 473 -10.13 -41.37 -45.50
CA PRO A 473 -9.38 -40.27 -44.93
C PRO A 473 -8.86 -40.61 -43.52
N ALA A 474 -7.58 -40.36 -43.29
CA ALA A 474 -6.97 -40.28 -41.97
C ALA A 474 -6.93 -38.81 -41.51
N THR A 475 -7.21 -38.58 -40.23
CA THR A 475 -7.06 -37.27 -39.60
C THR A 475 -6.10 -37.39 -38.44
N ASP A 476 -4.91 -36.84 -38.63
CA ASP A 476 -3.85 -36.83 -37.63
C ASP A 476 -3.86 -35.51 -36.86
N VAL A 477 -3.76 -35.59 -35.54
CA VAL A 477 -3.69 -34.42 -34.66
C VAL A 477 -2.42 -34.50 -33.83
N THR A 478 -1.53 -33.54 -34.02
CA THR A 478 -0.30 -33.39 -33.21
C THR A 478 -0.47 -32.23 -32.25
N ASP A 479 -0.29 -32.48 -30.96
CA ASP A 479 -0.22 -31.43 -29.96
C ASP A 479 1.15 -30.73 -30.01
N VAL A 480 1.13 -29.42 -30.27
CA VAL A 480 2.32 -28.57 -30.36
C VAL A 480 2.30 -27.45 -29.32
N THR A 481 1.49 -27.59 -28.27
CA THR A 481 1.27 -26.58 -27.24
C THR A 481 2.60 -26.12 -26.62
N ASN A 482 3.45 -27.05 -26.18
CA ASN A 482 4.72 -26.70 -25.52
C ASN A 482 5.71 -26.00 -26.48
N GLN A 483 5.68 -26.35 -27.76
CA GLN A 483 6.57 -25.81 -28.78
C GLN A 483 6.17 -24.38 -29.18
N LEU A 484 4.88 -24.03 -29.10
CA LEU A 484 4.38 -22.70 -29.43
C LEU A 484 4.17 -21.78 -28.22
N ALA A 485 4.18 -22.33 -27.00
CA ALA A 485 3.90 -21.57 -25.78
C ALA A 485 4.79 -20.32 -25.64
N GLN A 486 6.09 -20.44 -25.93
CA GLN A 486 7.03 -19.30 -25.85
C GLN A 486 6.70 -18.20 -26.86
N ALA A 487 6.46 -18.56 -28.13
CA ALA A 487 6.18 -17.58 -29.17
C ALA A 487 4.85 -16.85 -28.95
N VAL A 488 3.83 -17.55 -28.42
CA VAL A 488 2.56 -16.93 -28.03
C VAL A 488 2.76 -15.99 -26.84
N TYR A 489 3.54 -16.43 -25.86
CA TYR A 489 3.82 -15.63 -24.67
C TYR A 489 4.63 -14.36 -24.96
N ASP A 490 5.62 -14.43 -25.84
CA ASP A 490 6.42 -13.27 -26.24
C ASP A 490 5.67 -12.35 -27.22
N GLY A 491 4.50 -12.76 -27.70
CA GLY A 491 3.72 -12.03 -28.70
C GLY A 491 4.38 -12.04 -30.08
N THR A 492 5.17 -13.08 -30.40
CA THR A 492 5.93 -13.20 -31.65
C THR A 492 5.32 -14.20 -32.63
N LEU A 493 4.24 -14.92 -32.26
CA LEU A 493 3.53 -15.81 -33.18
C LEU A 493 2.80 -15.00 -34.26
N SER A 494 3.49 -14.68 -35.35
CA SER A 494 2.98 -13.92 -36.49
C SER A 494 2.54 -14.79 -37.67
N GLY A 495 2.70 -16.11 -37.57
CA GLY A 495 2.37 -17.03 -38.64
C GLY A 495 3.18 -18.33 -38.60
N GLY A 496 3.04 -19.13 -39.65
CA GLY A 496 3.84 -20.32 -39.86
C GLY A 496 3.61 -20.93 -41.25
N GLN A 497 4.38 -21.99 -41.51
CA GLN A 497 4.32 -22.80 -42.71
C GLN A 497 4.11 -24.26 -42.34
N LEU A 498 3.16 -24.93 -42.97
CA LEU A 498 2.98 -26.38 -42.87
C LEU A 498 3.39 -27.00 -44.20
N SER A 499 4.40 -27.88 -44.17
CA SER A 499 4.77 -28.66 -45.34
C SER A 499 4.38 -30.12 -45.16
N TYR A 500 3.76 -30.69 -46.18
CA TYR A 500 3.38 -32.08 -46.30
C TYR A 500 4.14 -32.69 -47.49
N GLY A 501 4.72 -33.87 -47.28
CA GLY A 501 5.45 -34.61 -48.30
C GLY A 501 4.99 -36.05 -48.34
N VAL A 502 4.91 -36.61 -49.54
CA VAL A 502 4.59 -38.02 -49.78
C VAL A 502 5.60 -38.61 -50.75
N THR A 503 5.98 -39.86 -50.52
CA THR A 503 6.65 -40.72 -51.49
C THR A 503 5.83 -41.98 -51.65
N VAL A 504 5.23 -42.14 -52.82
CA VAL A 504 4.42 -43.31 -53.17
C VAL A 504 5.22 -44.30 -54.01
N LYS A 505 4.90 -45.58 -53.92
CA LYS A 505 5.60 -46.67 -54.65
C LYS A 505 4.72 -47.43 -55.63
N HIS A 506 3.61 -46.82 -56.03
CA HIS A 506 2.62 -47.37 -56.94
C HIS A 506 1.91 -46.25 -57.71
N GLU A 507 0.98 -46.64 -58.59
CA GLU A 507 0.03 -45.73 -59.23
C GLU A 507 -1.11 -45.42 -58.24
N GLY A 508 -1.56 -44.17 -58.18
CA GLY A 508 -2.57 -43.72 -57.24
C GLY A 508 -2.58 -42.19 -57.07
N THR A 509 -3.54 -41.72 -56.29
CA THR A 509 -3.79 -40.31 -55.96
C THR A 509 -3.64 -40.11 -54.46
N GLU A 510 -2.71 -39.23 -54.07
CA GLU A 510 -2.66 -38.67 -52.71
C GLU A 510 -3.52 -37.42 -52.65
N LEU A 511 -4.34 -37.27 -51.61
CA LEU A 511 -5.11 -36.07 -51.35
C LEU A 511 -4.88 -35.58 -49.93
N VAL A 512 -4.60 -34.29 -49.81
CA VAL A 512 -4.55 -33.56 -48.54
C VAL A 512 -5.82 -32.73 -48.46
N ASP A 513 -6.68 -33.06 -47.51
CA ASP A 513 -8.01 -32.45 -47.37
C ASP A 513 -7.99 -31.20 -46.50
N ALA A 514 -7.30 -31.26 -45.36
CA ALA A 514 -7.23 -30.13 -44.45
C ALA A 514 -5.85 -30.00 -43.81
N LEU A 515 -5.39 -28.76 -43.69
CA LEU A 515 -4.21 -28.37 -42.92
C LEU A 515 -4.63 -27.24 -41.98
N GLN A 516 -4.69 -27.50 -40.68
CA GLN A 516 -5.19 -26.51 -39.72
C GLN A 516 -4.27 -26.41 -38.50
N LEU A 517 -4.15 -25.21 -37.95
CA LEU A 517 -3.58 -24.96 -36.62
C LEU A 517 -4.70 -24.43 -35.71
N GLU A 518 -5.16 -25.27 -34.79
CA GLU A 518 -6.16 -24.92 -33.78
C GLU A 518 -5.44 -24.37 -32.55
N LEU A 519 -5.75 -23.14 -32.17
CA LEU A 519 -5.18 -22.45 -31.00
C LEU A 519 -6.29 -22.12 -29.99
N THR A 520 -5.99 -22.32 -28.72
CA THR A 520 -6.75 -21.77 -27.60
C THR A 520 -5.78 -21.09 -26.65
N TYR A 521 -5.93 -19.80 -26.44
CA TYR A 521 -5.05 -18.98 -25.61
C TYR A 521 -5.84 -17.92 -24.83
N THR A 522 -5.26 -17.40 -23.75
CA THR A 522 -5.88 -16.36 -22.93
C THR A 522 -4.98 -15.12 -22.90
N PRO A 523 -5.38 -14.02 -23.54
CA PRO A 523 -4.65 -12.76 -23.48
C PRO A 523 -4.64 -12.17 -22.05
N PRO A 524 -3.64 -11.36 -21.70
CA PRO A 524 -3.66 -10.61 -20.45
C PRO A 524 -4.92 -9.74 -20.34
N ALA A 525 -5.56 -9.79 -19.19
CA ALA A 525 -6.74 -8.98 -18.87
C ALA A 525 -6.62 -8.44 -17.45
N LEU A 526 -7.33 -7.33 -17.15
CA LEU A 526 -7.55 -6.90 -15.78
C LEU A 526 -8.50 -7.91 -15.14
N ARG A 527 -8.02 -8.71 -14.18
CA ARG A 527 -8.78 -9.75 -13.49
C ARG A 527 -9.10 -9.33 -12.07
N ALA A 528 -10.39 -9.35 -11.70
CA ALA A 528 -10.76 -9.20 -10.30
C ALA A 528 -10.00 -10.22 -9.42
N GLU A 529 -9.75 -9.86 -8.17
CA GLU A 529 -9.26 -10.79 -7.16
C GLU A 529 -10.11 -12.06 -7.18
N SER A 530 -9.48 -13.22 -7.11
CA SER A 530 -10.14 -14.52 -7.24
C SER A 530 -9.33 -15.63 -6.58
N GLY A 531 -9.82 -16.87 -6.67
CA GLY A 531 -9.13 -18.03 -6.11
C GLY A 531 -9.09 -17.99 -4.58
N CYS A 532 -7.94 -18.35 -4.01
CA CYS A 532 -7.85 -18.52 -2.56
C CYS A 532 -7.90 -17.20 -1.77
N THR A 533 -7.63 -16.05 -2.39
CA THR A 533 -7.69 -14.73 -1.75
C THR A 533 -9.11 -14.28 -1.40
N GLN A 534 -10.14 -14.96 -1.91
CA GLN A 534 -11.56 -14.71 -1.60
C GLN A 534 -12.17 -15.71 -0.61
N LEU A 535 -11.43 -16.73 -0.19
CA LEU A 535 -11.93 -17.72 0.77
C LEU A 535 -11.99 -17.13 2.18
N ALA A 536 -12.95 -17.58 3.00
CA ALA A 536 -13.05 -17.16 4.40
C ALA A 536 -11.75 -17.47 5.15
N TYR A 537 -11.25 -16.48 5.89
CA TYR A 537 -9.97 -16.51 6.55
C TYR A 537 -10.16 -16.89 8.02
N SER A 538 -9.99 -18.17 8.31
CA SER A 538 -10.18 -18.75 9.66
C SER A 538 -8.87 -19.17 10.33
N SER A 539 -7.76 -19.17 9.58
CA SER A 539 -6.42 -19.48 10.09
C SER A 539 -5.36 -18.82 9.24
N SER A 540 -4.16 -18.62 9.80
CA SER A 540 -3.00 -18.07 9.09
C SER A 540 -2.46 -18.97 7.96
N ALA A 541 -3.07 -20.14 7.73
CA ALA A 541 -2.78 -21.01 6.59
C ALA A 541 -3.62 -20.67 5.35
N ALA A 542 -4.59 -19.75 5.46
CA ALA A 542 -5.39 -19.24 4.35
C ALA A 542 -4.63 -18.18 3.54
N CYS A 543 -5.07 -17.93 2.30
CA CYS A 543 -4.42 -16.98 1.39
C CYS A 543 -4.82 -15.53 1.67
N ALA A 544 -3.86 -14.70 2.07
CA ALA A 544 -3.99 -13.25 2.08
C ALA A 544 -3.38 -12.65 0.80
N LEU A 545 -3.87 -11.48 0.38
CA LEU A 545 -3.25 -10.70 -0.69
C LEU A 545 -1.85 -10.26 -0.28
N VAL A 546 -1.73 -9.74 0.95
CA VAL A 546 -0.46 -9.34 1.56
C VAL A 546 -0.24 -10.16 2.81
N THR A 547 0.91 -10.81 2.89
CA THR A 547 1.36 -11.55 4.08
C THR A 547 2.70 -11.03 4.57
N THR A 548 2.85 -10.85 5.88
CA THR A 548 4.17 -10.69 6.50
C THR A 548 4.34 -11.70 7.64
N VAL A 549 5.50 -12.36 7.71
CA VAL A 549 5.74 -13.46 8.67
C VAL A 549 6.56 -13.02 9.87
N ASN A 550 6.53 -13.80 10.96
CA ASN A 550 7.35 -13.52 12.14
C ASN A 550 8.84 -13.83 11.87
N ASN A 551 9.60 -12.85 11.40
CA ASN A 551 11.04 -12.94 11.15
C ASN A 551 11.72 -11.65 11.61
N SER A 552 12.88 -11.75 12.27
CA SER A 552 13.61 -10.60 12.81
C SER A 552 14.15 -9.63 11.76
N GLY A 553 14.27 -10.03 10.49
CA GLY A 553 14.73 -9.16 9.41
C GLY A 553 13.62 -8.39 8.70
N ASN A 554 12.35 -8.75 8.90
CA ASN A 554 11.27 -8.22 8.07
C ASN A 554 10.85 -6.81 8.47
N ARG A 555 10.59 -5.98 7.46
CA ARG A 555 10.00 -4.65 7.61
C ARG A 555 9.07 -4.39 6.43
N PHE A 556 7.84 -4.00 6.70
CA PHE A 556 6.86 -3.69 5.66
C PHE A 556 6.19 -2.37 6.02
N TYR A 557 6.19 -1.43 5.09
CA TYR A 557 5.62 -0.10 5.25
C TYR A 557 4.88 0.29 3.96
N VAL A 558 3.69 0.86 4.13
CA VAL A 558 2.88 1.40 3.03
C VAL A 558 2.56 2.86 3.37
N GLN A 559 3.20 3.77 2.63
CA GLN A 559 2.96 5.21 2.69
C GLN A 559 1.86 5.58 1.68
N GLY A 560 0.64 5.16 1.97
CA GLY A 560 -0.52 5.31 1.11
C GLY A 560 -1.65 4.34 1.47
N THR A 561 -2.85 4.58 0.94
CA THR A 561 -4.00 3.72 1.21
C THR A 561 -3.76 2.33 0.65
N THR A 562 -4.05 1.30 1.46
CA THR A 562 -4.20 -0.07 0.97
C THR A 562 -5.67 -0.37 0.74
N TYR A 563 -6.05 -0.65 -0.50
CA TYR A 563 -7.43 -0.89 -0.91
C TYR A 563 -7.58 -2.27 -1.55
N ALA A 564 -8.03 -3.26 -0.78
CA ALA A 564 -8.20 -4.65 -1.19
C ALA A 564 -9.56 -5.19 -0.69
N PRO A 565 -10.69 -4.65 -1.18
CA PRO A 565 -12.01 -4.89 -0.58
C PRO A 565 -12.49 -6.35 -0.69
N LYS A 566 -11.88 -7.17 -1.56
CA LYS A 566 -12.22 -8.59 -1.74
C LYS A 566 -11.19 -9.55 -1.14
N ALA A 567 -10.07 -9.07 -0.61
CA ALA A 567 -9.00 -9.91 -0.07
C ALA A 567 -8.63 -9.61 1.37
N VAL A 568 -7.93 -10.56 1.97
CA VAL A 568 -7.42 -10.46 3.35
C VAL A 568 -6.01 -9.88 3.35
N LEU A 569 -5.70 -9.10 4.39
CA LEU A 569 -4.33 -8.79 4.76
C LEU A 569 -3.97 -9.51 6.05
N ASP A 570 -2.85 -10.23 6.06
CA ASP A 570 -2.30 -10.89 7.26
C ASP A 570 -0.89 -10.36 7.55
N VAL A 571 -0.78 -9.45 8.50
CA VAL A 571 0.42 -8.66 8.71
C VAL A 571 0.96 -8.93 10.11
N THR A 572 2.08 -9.64 10.18
CA THR A 572 2.92 -9.69 11.37
C THR A 572 3.87 -8.49 11.41
N LEU A 573 3.74 -7.69 12.46
CA LEU A 573 4.55 -6.52 12.74
C LEU A 573 5.72 -6.93 13.64
N ASN A 574 6.93 -6.93 13.07
CA ASN A 574 8.18 -7.12 13.82
C ASN A 574 9.04 -5.88 13.67
N ASN A 575 9.76 -5.54 14.74
CA ASN A 575 10.73 -4.43 14.74
C ASN A 575 10.17 -3.12 14.17
N ALA A 576 8.86 -2.87 14.34
CA ALA A 576 8.22 -1.68 13.85
C ALA A 576 8.73 -0.47 14.65
N THR A 577 9.26 0.53 13.95
CA THR A 577 9.81 1.76 14.52
C THR A 577 9.01 3.00 14.14
N GLU A 578 8.06 2.87 13.21
CA GLU A 578 7.23 3.94 12.64
C GLU A 578 5.83 3.41 12.27
N PRO A 579 4.85 4.28 11.92
CA PRO A 579 3.56 3.84 11.37
C PRO A 579 3.74 2.98 10.12
N ILE A 580 3.01 1.86 10.06
CA ILE A 580 3.14 0.84 9.01
C ILE A 580 2.20 1.12 7.84
N PHE A 581 0.95 1.49 8.14
CA PHE A 581 -0.04 1.86 7.12
C PHE A 581 -0.43 3.32 7.31
N ARG A 582 0.08 4.19 6.45
CA ARG A 582 -0.29 5.60 6.41
C ARG A 582 -1.33 5.82 5.32
N PHE A 583 -2.39 6.58 5.59
CA PHE A 583 -3.64 6.66 4.80
C PHE A 583 -4.57 5.45 4.88
N GLY A 584 -4.50 4.68 5.96
CA GLY A 584 -5.51 3.67 6.30
C GLY A 584 -5.56 2.43 5.39
N VAL A 585 -6.40 1.49 5.81
CA VAL A 585 -6.55 0.17 5.20
C VAL A 585 -8.03 -0.13 4.98
N ILE A 586 -8.36 -0.52 3.76
CA ILE A 586 -9.67 -1.03 3.37
C ILE A 586 -9.47 -2.45 2.83
N ALA A 587 -10.06 -3.43 3.50
CA ALA A 587 -9.83 -4.85 3.20
C ALA A 587 -11.13 -5.65 3.34
N ARG A 588 -11.16 -6.89 2.86
CA ARG A 588 -12.21 -7.83 3.28
C ARG A 588 -12.06 -8.18 4.76
N SER A 589 -10.86 -8.59 5.16
CA SER A 589 -10.48 -8.87 6.55
C SER A 589 -9.04 -8.42 6.80
N LEU A 590 -8.76 -7.97 8.01
CA LEU A 590 -7.44 -7.53 8.45
C LEU A 590 -7.02 -8.32 9.68
N TRP A 591 -5.96 -9.10 9.53
CA TRP A 591 -5.29 -9.83 10.59
C TRP A 591 -3.97 -9.15 10.89
N VAL A 592 -3.79 -8.74 12.14
CA VAL A 592 -2.58 -8.06 12.59
C VAL A 592 -2.00 -8.81 13.77
N LYS A 593 -0.70 -9.08 13.71
CA LYS A 593 0.04 -9.67 14.81
C LYS A 593 1.21 -8.78 15.22
N GLU A 594 1.13 -8.17 16.40
CA GLU A 594 2.29 -7.53 17.03
C GLU A 594 3.16 -8.57 17.74
N THR A 595 4.47 -8.44 17.59
CA THR A 595 5.43 -9.21 18.40
C THR A 595 6.06 -8.35 19.47
N GLY A 596 6.69 -8.98 20.47
CA GLY A 596 7.39 -8.26 21.56
C GLY A 596 8.60 -7.44 21.09
N SER A 597 8.91 -7.44 19.79
CA SER A 597 9.98 -6.64 19.18
C SER A 597 9.54 -5.24 18.71
N VAL A 598 8.24 -4.94 18.78
CA VAL A 598 7.71 -3.62 18.42
C VAL A 598 8.07 -2.61 19.51
N THR A 599 8.85 -1.58 19.15
CA THR A 599 9.21 -0.47 20.06
C THR A 599 8.45 0.81 19.75
N PHE A 600 7.76 0.88 18.61
CA PHE A 600 6.97 2.03 18.23
C PHE A 600 5.75 2.20 19.15
N THR A 601 5.58 3.41 19.68
CA THR A 601 4.52 3.72 20.65
C THR A 601 3.41 4.60 20.08
N GLY A 602 3.53 5.02 18.81
CA GLY A 602 2.52 5.80 18.10
C GLY A 602 1.45 4.92 17.42
N ALA A 603 0.66 5.52 16.53
CA ALA A 603 -0.37 4.80 15.78
C ALA A 603 0.22 4.01 14.62
N VAL A 604 0.02 2.69 14.63
CA VAL A 604 0.55 1.77 13.61
C VAL A 604 -0.20 1.94 12.28
N ILE A 605 -1.50 2.23 12.36
CA ILE A 605 -2.34 2.56 11.23
C ILE A 605 -2.90 3.95 11.47
N GLU A 606 -2.74 4.83 10.49
CA GLU A 606 -3.23 6.20 10.57
C GLU A 606 -3.89 6.65 9.27
N VAL A 607 -4.93 7.46 9.42
CA VAL A 607 -5.34 8.40 8.37
C VAL A 607 -4.92 9.80 8.82
N PRO A 608 -4.49 10.67 7.89
CA PRO A 608 -4.29 12.07 8.22
C PRO A 608 -5.54 12.62 8.92
N ASP A 609 -5.33 13.40 9.99
CA ASP A 609 -6.42 14.15 10.60
C ASP A 609 -7.13 14.97 9.52
N ASP A 610 -8.45 15.09 9.65
CA ASP A 610 -9.14 16.20 8.99
C ASP A 610 -8.45 17.47 9.46
N SER A 611 -7.64 18.05 8.58
CA SER A 611 -7.53 19.50 8.60
C SER A 611 -8.96 19.97 8.32
N PRO A 612 -9.66 20.66 9.24
CA PRO A 612 -10.99 21.21 9.06
C PRO A 612 -11.04 22.31 7.98
N GLY A 613 -10.27 22.18 6.90
CA GLY A 613 -9.85 23.30 6.07
C GLY A 613 -8.89 24.25 6.80
N PHE A 614 -8.06 23.77 7.75
CA PHE A 614 -7.02 24.64 8.31
C PHE A 614 -6.04 25.05 7.20
N VAL A 615 -5.78 26.35 7.08
CA VAL A 615 -4.84 26.89 6.09
C VAL A 615 -3.41 26.77 6.62
N PHE A 616 -3.21 26.94 7.93
CA PHE A 616 -1.92 26.84 8.62
C PHE A 616 -2.09 26.73 10.15
N GLY A 617 -1.03 26.23 10.82
CA GLY A 617 -0.89 26.25 12.27
C GLY A 617 0.28 27.12 12.71
N VAL A 618 0.31 27.52 13.97
CA VAL A 618 1.44 28.24 14.58
C VAL A 618 1.72 27.74 15.99
N TYR A 619 2.99 27.84 16.39
CA TYR A 619 3.40 27.76 17.78
C TYR A 619 3.64 29.16 18.32
N LEU A 620 2.97 29.49 19.43
CA LEU A 620 3.13 30.75 20.14
C LEU A 620 3.88 30.50 21.46
N SER A 621 4.86 31.33 21.77
CA SER A 621 5.55 31.34 23.06
C SER A 621 5.46 32.73 23.68
N ALA A 622 4.86 32.83 24.86
CA ALA A 622 4.74 34.08 25.61
C ALA A 622 5.89 34.23 26.62
N TYR A 623 6.46 35.43 26.64
CA TYR A 623 7.49 35.88 27.57
C TYR A 623 6.91 37.02 28.38
N VAL A 624 7.12 37.00 29.70
CA VAL A 624 6.64 38.04 30.61
C VAL A 624 7.86 38.68 31.26
N CYS A 625 7.93 40.00 31.23
CA CYS A 625 8.99 40.81 31.81
C CYS A 625 8.40 41.77 32.86
N PRO A 626 8.22 41.31 34.12
CA PRO A 626 7.67 42.14 35.18
C PRO A 626 8.52 43.39 35.44
N GLY A 627 7.88 44.54 35.66
CA GLY A 627 8.55 45.80 35.99
C GLY A 627 9.38 46.44 34.87
N SER A 628 9.35 45.88 33.65
CA SER A 628 10.02 46.44 32.48
C SER A 628 9.01 47.05 31.51
N ALA A 629 9.35 48.21 30.96
CA ALA A 629 8.56 48.91 29.93
C ALA A 629 8.58 48.20 28.56
N THR A 630 9.54 47.28 28.35
CA THR A 630 9.67 46.47 27.14
C THR A 630 10.03 45.04 27.49
N CYS A 631 9.56 44.08 26.69
CA CYS A 631 9.92 42.67 26.86
C CYS A 631 10.55 42.14 25.57
N ALA A 632 11.73 41.54 25.69
CA ALA A 632 12.39 40.86 24.58
C ALA A 632 12.14 39.34 24.72
N PRO A 633 11.83 38.62 23.62
CA PRO A 633 11.69 37.16 23.66
C PRO A 633 13.07 36.54 23.92
N GLY A 634 13.29 36.10 25.16
CA GLY A 634 14.55 35.49 25.59
C GLY A 634 14.34 34.63 26.83
N GLY A 635 15.11 33.55 26.94
CA GLY A 635 15.01 32.60 28.06
C GLY A 635 13.86 31.60 27.90
N VAL A 636 13.38 31.07 29.04
CA VAL A 636 12.28 30.09 29.09
C VAL A 636 10.94 30.85 28.99
N PRO A 637 10.06 30.52 28.03
CA PRO A 637 8.76 31.17 27.92
C PRO A 637 7.88 30.83 29.13
N ALA A 638 7.06 31.80 29.55
CA ALA A 638 6.10 31.66 30.64
C ALA A 638 4.91 30.78 30.24
N ALA A 639 4.49 30.83 28.97
CA ALA A 639 3.46 29.96 28.42
C ALA A 639 3.70 29.64 26.93
N ARG A 640 3.12 28.54 26.46
CA ARG A 640 3.14 28.11 25.06
C ARG A 640 1.75 27.67 24.62
N ALA A 641 1.42 27.94 23.36
CA ALA A 641 0.21 27.43 22.74
C ALA A 641 0.49 26.93 21.32
N ARG A 642 -0.21 25.89 20.90
CA ARG A 642 -0.32 25.49 19.50
C ARG A 642 -1.72 25.82 19.02
N VAL A 643 -1.81 26.58 17.93
CA VAL A 643 -3.07 27.16 17.47
C VAL A 643 -3.20 26.94 15.97
N ALA A 644 -4.40 26.53 15.53
CA ALA A 644 -4.75 26.35 14.13
C ALA A 644 -5.75 27.42 13.68
N TYR A 645 -5.61 27.89 12.43
CA TYR A 645 -6.47 28.88 11.81
C TYR A 645 -7.15 28.33 10.55
N VAL A 646 -8.45 28.58 10.41
CA VAL A 646 -9.26 28.26 9.23
C VAL A 646 -9.64 29.57 8.54
N ASP A 647 -9.31 29.73 7.26
CA ASP A 647 -9.90 30.74 6.39
C ASP A 647 -11.00 30.09 5.54
N GLY A 648 -12.08 30.81 5.26
CA GLY A 648 -13.14 30.33 4.34
C GLY A 648 -12.66 30.22 2.88
N ASP A 649 -11.66 31.03 2.50
CA ASP A 649 -10.89 30.92 1.26
C ASP A 649 -9.38 31.03 1.62
N PRO A 650 -8.61 29.93 1.53
CA PRO A 650 -7.18 29.91 1.83
C PRO A 650 -6.33 30.81 0.93
N THR A 651 -6.81 31.12 -0.28
CA THR A 651 -6.08 31.94 -1.26
C THR A 651 -6.33 33.43 -1.08
N ASN A 652 -7.42 33.80 -0.40
CA ASN A 652 -7.79 35.18 -0.10
C ASN A 652 -8.27 35.29 1.36
N PRO A 653 -7.37 35.16 2.35
CA PRO A 653 -7.74 35.26 3.75
C PRO A 653 -8.37 36.62 4.06
N VAL A 654 -9.57 36.61 4.65
CA VAL A 654 -10.27 37.84 5.06
C VAL A 654 -9.98 38.09 6.56
N PRO A 655 -9.30 39.20 6.91
CA PRO A 655 -9.05 39.57 8.30
C PRO A 655 -10.30 39.50 9.19
N GLY A 656 -10.21 38.77 10.30
CA GLY A 656 -11.30 38.66 11.29
C GLY A 656 -12.37 37.62 10.97
N ALA A 657 -12.41 37.07 9.75
CA ALA A 657 -13.31 35.97 9.37
C ALA A 657 -12.75 34.57 9.73
N ARG A 658 -11.51 34.51 10.22
CA ARG A 658 -10.81 33.28 10.59
C ARG A 658 -11.48 32.57 11.76
N GLN A 659 -11.68 31.26 11.63
CA GLN A 659 -11.95 30.40 12.79
C GLN A 659 -10.62 30.02 13.44
N VAL A 660 -10.61 29.95 14.77
CA VAL A 660 -9.42 29.66 15.57
C VAL A 660 -9.69 28.44 16.42
N SER A 661 -8.79 27.47 16.37
CA SER A 661 -8.81 26.30 17.26
C SER A 661 -7.51 26.22 18.04
N VAL A 662 -7.60 26.23 19.38
CA VAL A 662 -6.44 26.04 20.26
C VAL A 662 -6.24 24.54 20.45
N LEU A 663 -5.16 24.01 19.89
CA LEU A 663 -4.87 22.57 19.90
C LEU A 663 -4.17 22.14 21.19
N SER A 664 -3.31 23.00 21.74
CA SER A 664 -2.68 22.77 23.04
C SER A 664 -2.33 24.10 23.71
N TRP A 665 -2.32 24.09 25.04
CA TRP A 665 -1.97 25.24 25.87
C TRP A 665 -1.22 24.74 27.11
N SER A 666 -0.04 25.29 27.38
CA SER A 666 0.74 25.00 28.57
C SER A 666 1.32 26.27 29.16
N GLY A 667 1.25 26.40 30.48
CA GLY A 667 1.84 27.50 31.22
C GLY A 667 2.76 26.96 32.32
N ASN A 668 3.88 27.63 32.55
CA ASN A 668 4.67 27.41 33.75
C ASN A 668 3.94 28.09 34.90
N ARG A 669 3.24 27.30 35.71
CA ARG A 669 2.60 27.75 36.96
C ARG A 669 3.55 27.61 38.13
#